data_AF-F4MP76-F1
#
_entry.id   AF-F4MP76-F1
#
_cell.length_a   1.000
_cell.length_b   1.000
_cell.length_c   1.000
_cell.angle_alpha   90.00
_cell.angle_beta   90.00
_cell.angle_gamma   90.00
#
_symmetry.space_group_name_H-M   'P 1'
#
loop_
_entity.id
_entity.type
_entity.pdbx_description
1 polymer ?
#
loop_
_entity_poly.entity_id
_entity_poly.type
_entity_poly.pdbx_seq_one_letter_code
_entity_poly.pdbx_strand_id
1 'polypeptide(L)'
;MKTEVKQNVDQKALVFSSLLKPVEKYDFSSFKKSNNWNIIKTKLLEDEAIKSTKKIKDYQLFIKSNYIVGNIVDIYKKFTTDSKLIEGLLLLLVANSFSTFNDKNNFNISNANKTMNQIIENKYVEKEIINEINVYEKQKSLKDFDHFDFKNLELYEFLNSWKKINAIIVTYFKKINLEKLGKILASEFLLTYETHKEAMDFVSLNIIQHEHLSEDYAFNKINDLLEQAFNELVNKNVENITIQETIILALKKSLTYQVDTHKKSWWEKLVENRKSKEKFRLYCSEEINERLAKELRLLTNPKVLDKSETKKEEQNEKFVHYNTLKINNKSYKIDAESLKFAKLIFKEKDLIDFQASLSETYFRSKHLNFNKYYNHLYIIKLSSLAYLYALKNKDNKINFNKAKELFELLILKTAYEISESFAKKIEKIIFNEEHLENEFFKKTKIDQLGRYKNWSKVVAINIAVYKELNLNTKIIQSATIYEILKNEIYVWETVKKSDSLLSKDLVNYNEISQYQNELIFIIEQELKKEKNNAYVKYVRFLTETFGKLYLSDKPPLSIYGKIGLAFIYLVLIAWALIIIVPITQVVLQAFNWYSANESTSTAGKLGTLGRFDFKRFAFSFANFSYLFERTFFGYWLLNSLVIATITMIFMVLITAMVGYAFSRFRFKGKRISLMTVMLIQMIPTVSSFIVFYVMFQLLQETVHITGQIMLILIYVGGGIPGNVFVLKGYLDNISTDIDDAAKIDGCSIWQVFTKIIFPLAKPMLSVIALWSFIGPFGDVLLPQLLLDNQRDWTMATGLNSLLNRSGEIAQGAFAAGSLLVAVPISTLFIMLQGNITGGLSGGVKG
;
A
#
# COMPACT_ATOMS: atom_id res chain seq x y z
N MET A 1 68.98 6.26 -11.32
CA MET A 1 68.28 5.20 -10.55
C MET A 1 67.27 5.88 -9.65
N LYS A 2 65.99 5.88 -10.06
CA LYS A 2 64.88 6.52 -9.38
C LYS A 2 64.17 5.49 -8.51
N THR A 3 63.83 5.94 -7.30
CA THR A 3 63.13 5.25 -6.21
C THR A 3 61.74 4.75 -6.61
N GLU A 4 61.52 3.44 -6.46
CA GLU A 4 60.21 2.79 -6.45
C GLU A 4 59.51 3.05 -5.11
N VAL A 5 58.41 3.82 -5.16
CA VAL A 5 57.43 3.88 -4.07
C VAL A 5 56.41 2.77 -4.31
N LYS A 6 56.54 1.66 -3.57
CA LYS A 6 55.47 0.67 -3.41
C LYS A 6 54.34 1.31 -2.60
N GLN A 7 53.26 1.70 -3.26
CA GLN A 7 51.96 1.91 -2.62
C GLN A 7 51.28 0.54 -2.42
N ASN A 8 51.50 -0.07 -1.26
CA ASN A 8 50.56 -1.04 -0.70
C ASN A 8 49.39 -0.25 -0.12
N VAL A 9 48.28 -0.16 -0.88
CA VAL A 9 46.98 0.24 -0.35
C VAL A 9 46.15 -1.04 -0.23
N ASP A 10 45.71 -1.33 0.99
CA ASP A 10 44.81 -2.43 1.35
C ASP A 10 43.67 -2.62 0.34
N GLN A 11 43.74 -3.70 -0.46
CA GLN A 11 42.60 -4.15 -1.26
C GLN A 11 41.56 -4.81 -0.33
N LYS A 12 40.68 -3.99 0.27
CA LYS A 12 39.41 -4.51 0.79
C LYS A 12 38.68 -5.22 -0.35
N ALA A 13 38.20 -6.45 -0.10
CA ALA A 13 37.37 -7.17 -1.05
C ALA A 13 36.17 -6.29 -1.46
N LEU A 14 36.02 -6.06 -2.77
CA LEU A 14 34.93 -5.26 -3.31
C LEU A 14 33.60 -5.96 -2.99
N VAL A 15 32.66 -5.26 -2.35
CA VAL A 15 31.34 -5.81 -1.97
C VAL A 15 30.26 -5.16 -2.82
N PHE A 16 29.42 -5.95 -3.48
CA PHE A 16 28.35 -5.47 -4.38
C PHE A 16 27.45 -4.38 -3.74
N SER A 17 27.04 -4.58 -2.48
CA SER A 17 26.20 -3.60 -1.75
C SER A 17 26.82 -2.21 -1.61
N SER A 18 28.15 -2.09 -1.68
CA SER A 18 28.84 -0.80 -1.63
C SER A 18 28.76 0.00 -2.94
N LEU A 19 28.40 -0.67 -4.05
CA LEU A 19 28.29 -0.09 -5.40
C LEU A 19 26.89 0.47 -5.69
N LEU A 20 25.86 0.07 -4.93
CA LEU A 20 24.49 0.54 -5.08
C LEU A 20 24.28 1.93 -4.47
N LYS A 21 24.94 2.95 -5.03
CA LYS A 21 24.81 4.35 -4.62
C LYS A 21 24.16 5.19 -5.72
N PRO A 22 23.50 6.32 -5.38
CA PRO A 22 22.99 7.27 -6.35
C PRO A 22 24.04 7.67 -7.40
N VAL A 23 23.73 7.49 -8.69
CA VAL A 23 24.60 7.87 -9.80
C VAL A 23 23.89 8.87 -10.73
N GLU A 24 24.64 9.82 -11.31
CA GLU A 24 24.13 10.71 -12.36
C GLU A 24 23.59 9.92 -13.56
N LYS A 25 22.36 10.25 -13.99
CA LYS A 25 21.69 9.58 -15.10
C LYS A 25 22.48 9.71 -16.40
N TYR A 26 22.58 8.63 -17.16
CA TYR A 26 23.15 8.65 -18.51
C TYR A 26 22.26 9.51 -19.40
N ASP A 27 22.82 10.57 -19.97
CA ASP A 27 22.11 11.56 -20.77
C ASP A 27 22.81 11.78 -22.12
N PHE A 28 22.24 12.64 -22.97
CA PHE A 28 22.85 12.94 -24.26
C PHE A 28 24.20 13.68 -24.13
N SER A 29 24.47 14.35 -23.01
CA SER A 29 25.79 14.97 -22.78
C SER A 29 26.86 13.91 -22.54
N SER A 30 26.55 12.86 -21.76
CA SER A 30 27.40 11.68 -21.54
C SER A 30 27.69 10.96 -22.86
N PHE A 31 26.66 10.77 -23.68
CA PHE A 31 26.80 10.18 -25.03
C PHE A 31 27.76 10.96 -25.95
N LYS A 32 27.77 12.30 -25.84
CA LYS A 32 28.74 13.14 -26.56
C LYS A 32 30.15 13.05 -25.99
N LYS A 33 30.29 13.08 -24.66
CA LYS A 33 31.59 12.98 -23.97
C LYS A 33 32.33 11.71 -24.35
N SER A 34 31.61 10.60 -24.52
CA SER A 34 32.16 9.30 -24.95
C SER A 34 32.51 9.21 -26.45
N ASN A 35 32.49 10.33 -27.18
CA ASN A 35 32.73 10.45 -28.63
C ASN A 35 31.75 9.67 -29.54
N ASN A 36 30.69 9.07 -28.98
CA ASN A 36 29.73 8.26 -29.74
C ASN A 36 28.98 9.08 -30.81
N TRP A 37 28.60 10.32 -30.48
CA TRP A 37 27.92 11.22 -31.42
C TRP A 37 28.78 11.57 -32.64
N ASN A 38 30.09 11.77 -32.47
CA ASN A 38 30.98 12.14 -33.57
C ASN A 38 31.21 10.97 -34.52
N ILE A 39 31.34 9.75 -33.99
CA ILE A 39 31.42 8.52 -34.79
C ILE A 39 30.18 8.41 -35.68
N ILE A 40 28.98 8.55 -35.11
CA ILE A 40 27.73 8.46 -35.88
C ILE A 40 27.62 9.58 -36.92
N LYS A 41 28.03 10.80 -36.56
CA LYS A 41 27.98 11.94 -37.47
C LYS A 41 28.84 11.70 -38.71
N THR A 42 30.09 11.29 -38.51
CA THR A 42 31.08 11.12 -39.58
C THR A 42 30.85 9.85 -40.40
N LYS A 43 30.45 8.74 -39.77
CA LYS A 43 30.34 7.44 -40.43
C LYS A 43 28.96 7.14 -41.02
N LEU A 44 27.90 7.72 -40.44
CA LEU A 44 26.51 7.43 -40.81
C LEU A 44 25.81 8.66 -41.40
N LEU A 45 25.75 9.79 -40.68
CA LEU A 45 24.99 10.97 -41.13
C LEU A 45 25.61 11.68 -42.35
N GLU A 46 26.91 11.49 -42.62
CA GLU A 46 27.60 12.07 -43.76
C GLU A 46 27.56 11.19 -45.02
N ASP A 47 27.03 9.96 -44.94
CA ASP A 47 26.92 9.04 -46.07
C ASP A 47 25.89 9.53 -47.13
N GLU A 48 26.22 9.35 -48.41
CA GLU A 48 25.41 9.79 -49.54
C GLU A 48 24.00 9.18 -49.54
N ALA A 49 23.86 7.93 -49.09
CA ALA A 49 22.56 7.26 -49.00
C ALA A 49 21.62 7.95 -47.99
N ILE A 50 22.14 8.50 -46.89
CA ILE A 50 21.33 9.24 -45.92
C ILE A 50 21.09 10.67 -46.40
N LYS A 51 22.10 11.33 -46.98
CA LYS A 51 21.95 12.69 -47.54
C LYS A 51 20.90 12.75 -48.65
N SER A 52 20.82 11.73 -49.51
CA SER A 52 19.85 11.66 -50.61
C SER A 52 18.39 11.63 -50.13
N THR A 53 18.11 11.19 -48.90
CA THR A 53 16.76 11.17 -48.33
C THR A 53 16.17 12.55 -48.05
N LYS A 54 17.00 13.61 -48.03
CA LYS A 54 16.65 14.98 -47.61
C LYS A 54 16.03 15.09 -46.20
N LYS A 55 16.13 14.05 -45.36
CA LYS A 55 15.55 13.97 -44.00
C LYS A 55 16.59 13.93 -42.87
N ILE A 56 17.78 14.52 -43.08
CA ILE A 56 18.91 14.48 -42.12
C ILE A 56 18.51 14.95 -40.70
N LYS A 57 17.64 15.97 -40.60
CA LYS A 57 17.15 16.46 -39.30
C LYS A 57 16.34 15.41 -38.54
N ASP A 58 15.54 14.60 -39.24
CA ASP A 58 14.76 13.52 -38.63
C ASP A 58 15.66 12.37 -38.16
N TYR A 59 16.68 12.00 -38.95
CA TYR A 59 17.71 11.04 -38.52
C TYR A 59 18.48 11.54 -37.28
N GLN A 60 18.85 12.81 -37.23
CA GLN A 60 19.49 13.39 -36.05
C GLN A 60 18.57 13.35 -34.82
N LEU A 61 17.27 13.60 -34.98
CA LEU A 61 16.30 13.54 -33.91
C LEU A 61 16.12 12.10 -33.41
N PHE A 62 16.03 11.13 -34.33
CA PHE A 62 15.95 9.69 -34.03
C PHE A 62 17.15 9.20 -33.22
N ILE A 63 18.36 9.63 -33.57
CA ILE A 63 19.57 9.25 -32.84
C ILE A 63 19.62 9.95 -31.47
N LYS A 64 19.20 11.21 -31.41
CA LYS A 64 19.08 11.97 -30.16
C LYS A 64 18.03 11.40 -29.20
N SER A 65 17.01 10.68 -29.67
CA SER A 65 16.04 10.01 -28.81
C SER A 65 16.52 8.63 -28.32
N ASN A 66 17.58 8.09 -28.92
CA ASN A 66 18.11 6.76 -28.64
C ASN A 66 19.50 6.75 -28.02
N TYR A 67 19.93 7.85 -27.40
CA TYR A 67 21.27 7.98 -26.80
C TYR A 67 21.60 6.89 -25.76
N ILE A 68 20.58 6.32 -25.14
CA ILE A 68 20.68 5.30 -24.09
C ILE A 68 21.46 4.06 -24.56
N VAL A 69 21.39 3.70 -25.85
CA VAL A 69 22.16 2.54 -26.37
C VAL A 69 23.67 2.74 -26.27
N GLY A 70 24.15 4.00 -26.21
CA GLY A 70 25.57 4.31 -26.03
C GLY A 70 26.14 3.89 -24.69
N ASN A 71 25.29 3.70 -23.67
CA ASN A 71 25.72 3.19 -22.37
C ASN A 71 26.35 1.79 -22.49
N ILE A 72 25.75 0.90 -23.28
CA ILE A 72 26.28 -0.45 -23.53
C ILE A 72 27.63 -0.38 -24.24
N VAL A 73 27.78 0.54 -25.18
CA VAL A 73 29.04 0.77 -25.91
C VAL A 73 30.12 1.27 -24.97
N ASP A 74 29.78 2.16 -24.05
CA ASP A 74 30.72 2.71 -23.06
C ASP A 74 31.18 1.63 -22.06
N ILE A 75 30.30 0.67 -21.72
CA ILE A 75 30.69 -0.53 -20.97
C ILE A 75 31.62 -1.41 -21.82
N TYR A 76 31.27 -1.66 -23.09
CA TYR A 76 32.08 -2.50 -23.98
C TYR A 76 33.52 -1.97 -24.16
N LYS A 77 33.68 -0.65 -24.27
CA LYS A 77 35.00 0.03 -24.34
C LYS A 77 35.91 -0.23 -23.14
N LYS A 78 35.37 -0.67 -22.00
CA LYS A 78 36.18 -1.03 -20.82
C LYS A 78 36.92 -2.35 -20.99
N PHE A 79 36.51 -3.18 -21.94
CA PHE A 79 37.03 -4.53 -22.14
C PHE A 79 37.76 -4.72 -23.47
N THR A 80 37.71 -3.75 -24.39
CA THR A 80 38.44 -3.81 -25.66
C THR A 80 38.86 -2.43 -26.15
N THR A 81 40.00 -2.37 -26.84
CA THR A 81 40.52 -1.18 -27.52
C THR A 81 40.35 -1.25 -29.04
N ASP A 82 39.72 -2.32 -29.57
CA ASP A 82 39.50 -2.47 -31.01
C ASP A 82 38.44 -1.47 -31.52
N SER A 83 38.92 -0.44 -32.21
CA SER A 83 38.08 0.63 -32.72
C SER A 83 37.04 0.13 -33.73
N LYS A 84 37.34 -0.90 -34.54
CA LYS A 84 36.39 -1.43 -35.53
C LYS A 84 35.21 -2.12 -34.84
N LEU A 85 35.48 -2.92 -33.80
CA LEU A 85 34.42 -3.58 -33.04
C LEU A 85 33.56 -2.58 -32.25
N ILE A 86 34.18 -1.56 -31.64
CA ILE A 86 33.46 -0.50 -30.92
C ILE A 86 32.55 0.30 -31.87
N GLU A 87 33.07 0.69 -33.03
CA GLU A 87 32.30 1.40 -34.06
C GLU A 87 31.15 0.55 -34.59
N GLY A 88 31.42 -0.73 -34.90
CA GLY A 88 30.42 -1.68 -35.38
C GLY A 88 29.27 -1.89 -34.40
N LEU A 89 29.57 -2.07 -33.11
CA LEU A 89 28.56 -2.22 -32.06
C LEU A 89 27.68 -0.98 -31.94
N LEU A 90 28.29 0.21 -31.87
CA LEU A 90 27.56 1.47 -31.75
C LEU A 90 26.61 1.70 -32.93
N LEU A 91 27.11 1.52 -34.15
CA LEU A 91 26.34 1.75 -35.37
C LEU A 91 25.17 0.77 -35.47
N LEU A 92 25.39 -0.52 -35.20
CA LEU A 92 24.33 -1.54 -35.23
C LEU A 92 23.26 -1.30 -34.16
N LEU A 93 23.64 -0.94 -32.93
CA LEU A 93 22.67 -0.65 -31.87
C LEU A 93 21.79 0.56 -32.23
N VAL A 94 22.38 1.61 -32.81
CA VAL A 94 21.63 2.79 -33.26
C VAL A 94 20.70 2.45 -34.42
N ALA A 95 21.16 1.67 -35.40
CA ALA A 95 20.36 1.30 -36.56
C ALA A 95 19.20 0.34 -36.26
N ASN A 96 19.22 -0.33 -35.10
CA ASN A 96 18.17 -1.22 -34.65
C ASN A 96 17.38 -0.68 -33.45
N SER A 97 17.63 0.59 -33.08
CA SER A 97 16.90 1.29 -32.03
C SER A 97 15.49 1.74 -32.50
N PHE A 98 14.65 2.18 -31.57
CA PHE A 98 13.24 2.52 -31.77
C PHE A 98 12.94 3.91 -31.19
N SER A 99 11.93 4.62 -31.67
CA SER A 99 11.63 5.99 -31.23
C SER A 99 10.26 6.07 -30.56
N THR A 100 10.19 6.69 -29.38
CA THR A 100 8.95 7.07 -28.67
C THR A 100 8.31 8.36 -29.19
N PHE A 101 8.99 9.09 -30.08
CA PHE A 101 8.46 10.34 -30.63
C PHE A 101 7.41 10.03 -31.70
N ASN A 102 6.16 10.26 -31.31
CA ASN A 102 4.99 10.65 -32.13
C ASN A 102 5.26 10.79 -33.63
N ASP A 103 4.37 10.18 -34.42
CA ASP A 103 4.12 10.35 -35.87
C ASP A 103 3.83 11.81 -36.31
N LYS A 104 4.60 12.78 -35.84
CA LYS A 104 4.46 14.20 -36.22
C LYS A 104 5.13 14.51 -37.56
N ASN A 105 6.05 13.67 -38.05
CA ASN A 105 6.90 14.00 -39.22
C ASN A 105 6.82 13.02 -40.42
N ASN A 106 5.88 12.07 -40.48
CA ASN A 106 5.86 11.04 -41.54
C ASN A 106 7.24 10.35 -41.74
N PHE A 107 7.98 10.14 -40.63
CA PHE A 107 9.30 9.50 -40.66
C PHE A 107 9.13 8.01 -40.38
N ASN A 108 9.24 7.18 -41.43
CA ASN A 108 9.11 5.73 -41.30
C ASN A 108 10.39 5.13 -40.73
N ILE A 109 10.35 4.78 -39.43
CA ILE A 109 11.47 4.19 -38.68
C ILE A 109 11.95 2.88 -39.31
N SER A 110 11.04 2.04 -39.82
CA SER A 110 11.43 0.76 -40.44
C SER A 110 12.28 0.98 -41.69
N ASN A 111 11.92 1.96 -42.53
CA ASN A 111 12.73 2.33 -43.70
C ASN A 111 14.06 2.97 -43.30
N ALA A 112 14.07 3.80 -42.25
CA ALA A 112 15.29 4.38 -41.71
C ALA A 112 16.27 3.30 -41.20
N ASN A 113 15.79 2.37 -40.39
CA ASN A 113 16.56 1.25 -39.86
C ASN A 113 17.10 0.37 -40.99
N LYS A 114 16.28 0.07 -42.01
CA LYS A 114 16.73 -0.68 -43.19
C LYS A 114 17.86 0.03 -43.93
N THR A 115 17.73 1.34 -44.14
CA THR A 115 18.74 2.16 -44.84
C THR A 115 20.04 2.22 -44.03
N MET A 116 19.96 2.42 -42.71
CA MET A 116 21.13 2.43 -41.83
C MET A 116 21.81 1.07 -41.79
N ASN A 117 21.05 -0.02 -41.60
CA ASN A 117 21.61 -1.38 -41.59
C ASN A 117 22.32 -1.71 -42.91
N GLN A 118 21.77 -1.33 -44.07
CA GLN A 118 22.43 -1.56 -45.38
C GLN A 118 23.78 -0.85 -45.50
N ILE A 119 23.93 0.34 -44.95
CA ILE A 119 25.21 1.07 -44.94
C ILE A 119 26.19 0.37 -44.00
N ILE A 120 25.71 0.02 -42.80
CA ILE A 120 26.54 -0.49 -41.70
C ILE A 120 27.05 -1.89 -41.99
N GLU A 121 26.18 -2.79 -42.43
CA GLU A 121 26.52 -4.18 -42.74
C GLU A 121 27.50 -4.30 -43.91
N ASN A 122 27.50 -3.34 -44.85
CA ASN A 122 28.39 -3.37 -46.01
C ASN A 122 29.76 -2.73 -45.76
N LYS A 123 29.84 -1.71 -44.90
CA LYS A 123 31.05 -0.88 -44.75
C LYS A 123 31.78 -1.03 -43.42
N TYR A 124 31.08 -1.41 -42.35
CA TYR A 124 31.60 -1.28 -40.97
C TYR A 124 31.55 -2.57 -40.14
N VAL A 125 30.92 -3.63 -40.63
CA VAL A 125 30.79 -4.90 -39.89
C VAL A 125 31.17 -6.08 -40.79
N GLU A 126 31.94 -7.03 -40.24
CA GLU A 126 32.32 -8.24 -40.96
C GLU A 126 31.13 -9.19 -41.17
N LYS A 127 31.07 -9.85 -42.33
CA LYS A 127 29.97 -10.76 -42.70
C LYS A 127 29.78 -11.91 -41.71
N GLU A 128 30.86 -12.39 -41.09
CA GLU A 128 30.82 -13.44 -40.08
C GLU A 128 30.04 -13.00 -38.84
N ILE A 129 30.27 -11.79 -38.35
CA ILE A 129 29.56 -11.21 -37.19
C ILE A 129 28.07 -11.06 -37.50
N ILE A 130 27.72 -10.62 -38.72
CA ILE A 130 26.31 -10.48 -39.15
C ILE A 130 25.60 -11.85 -39.15
N ASN A 131 26.27 -12.88 -39.66
CA ASN A 131 25.73 -14.24 -39.66
C ASN A 131 25.50 -14.77 -38.23
N GLU A 132 26.46 -14.55 -37.32
CA GLU A 132 26.32 -14.92 -35.90
C GLU A 132 25.12 -14.21 -35.25
N ILE A 133 24.96 -12.90 -35.49
CA ILE A 133 23.81 -12.11 -34.97
C ILE A 133 22.49 -12.69 -35.48
N ASN A 134 22.38 -12.96 -36.78
CA ASN A 134 21.16 -13.48 -37.40
C ASN A 134 20.77 -14.87 -36.87
N VAL A 135 21.76 -15.73 -36.61
CA VAL A 135 21.53 -17.05 -36.00
C VAL A 135 21.05 -16.90 -34.56
N TYR A 136 21.71 -16.04 -33.78
CA TYR A 136 21.37 -15.82 -32.37
C TYR A 136 19.96 -15.22 -32.19
N GLU A 137 19.62 -14.22 -33.00
CA GLU A 137 18.31 -13.56 -33.02
C GLU A 137 17.15 -14.55 -33.20
N LYS A 138 17.33 -15.54 -34.09
CA LYS A 138 16.28 -16.52 -34.41
C LYS A 138 16.13 -17.61 -33.34
N GLN A 139 17.23 -18.07 -32.76
CA GLN A 139 17.23 -19.31 -31.96
C GLN A 139 17.23 -19.10 -30.45
N LYS A 140 17.88 -18.03 -29.96
CA LYS A 140 18.22 -17.90 -28.53
C LYS A 140 17.71 -16.62 -27.88
N SER A 141 17.56 -15.55 -28.65
CA SER A 141 17.24 -14.25 -28.08
C SER A 141 15.92 -14.16 -27.31
N LEU A 142 14.90 -14.96 -27.65
CA LEU A 142 13.64 -14.96 -26.91
C LEU A 142 13.79 -15.67 -25.57
N LYS A 143 14.52 -16.80 -25.56
CA LYS A 143 14.77 -17.62 -24.38
C LYS A 143 15.53 -16.88 -23.29
N ASP A 144 16.41 -15.96 -23.69
CA ASP A 144 17.15 -15.13 -22.74
C ASP A 144 16.21 -14.20 -21.93
N PHE A 145 14.97 -13.95 -22.38
CA PHE A 145 13.99 -13.11 -21.70
C PHE A 145 12.90 -13.89 -20.93
N ASP A 146 12.86 -15.22 -21.02
CA ASP A 146 11.82 -16.04 -20.39
C ASP A 146 11.80 -15.88 -18.85
N HIS A 147 12.95 -15.58 -18.24
CA HIS A 147 13.12 -15.42 -16.79
C HIS A 147 12.43 -14.17 -16.19
N PHE A 148 11.84 -13.31 -17.03
CA PHE A 148 11.06 -12.15 -16.60
C PHE A 148 9.57 -12.45 -16.36
N ASP A 149 9.10 -13.65 -16.69
CA ASP A 149 7.70 -14.07 -16.54
C ASP A 149 6.68 -13.11 -17.19
N PHE A 150 7.07 -12.42 -18.26
CA PHE A 150 6.18 -11.53 -18.99
C PHE A 150 5.05 -12.31 -19.65
N LYS A 151 3.82 -12.16 -19.12
CA LYS A 151 2.63 -12.89 -19.57
C LYS A 151 2.34 -12.78 -21.07
N ASN A 152 2.76 -11.67 -21.70
CA ASN A 152 2.42 -11.34 -23.09
C ASN A 152 3.63 -10.86 -23.93
N LEU A 153 4.84 -11.36 -23.66
CA LEU A 153 6.07 -10.91 -24.34
C LEU A 153 5.95 -10.88 -25.88
N GLU A 154 5.25 -11.85 -26.46
CA GLU A 154 5.03 -11.96 -27.91
C GLU A 154 4.23 -10.79 -28.51
N LEU A 155 3.41 -10.12 -27.70
CA LEU A 155 2.58 -9.01 -28.13
C LEU A 155 3.31 -7.67 -28.09
N TYR A 156 4.53 -7.58 -27.58
CA TYR A 156 5.18 -6.30 -27.38
C TYR A 156 5.57 -5.63 -28.72
N GLU A 157 5.33 -4.31 -28.81
CA GLU A 157 5.41 -3.53 -30.05
C GLU A 157 6.79 -3.58 -30.74
N PHE A 158 7.87 -3.68 -29.96
CA PHE A 158 9.24 -3.66 -30.46
C PHE A 158 9.98 -4.99 -30.23
N LEU A 159 9.26 -6.10 -30.07
CA LEU A 159 9.85 -7.42 -29.81
C LEU A 159 10.96 -7.78 -30.80
N ASN A 160 10.73 -7.56 -32.09
CA ASN A 160 11.72 -7.85 -33.12
C ASN A 160 13.00 -7.01 -32.97
N SER A 161 12.85 -5.73 -32.60
CA SER A 161 13.99 -4.86 -32.35
C SER A 161 14.74 -5.28 -31.08
N TRP A 162 14.06 -5.73 -30.02
CA TRP A 162 14.76 -6.26 -28.84
C TRP A 162 15.47 -7.56 -29.13
N LYS A 163 14.87 -8.45 -29.92
CA LYS A 163 15.54 -9.67 -30.36
C LYS A 163 16.85 -9.35 -31.09
N LYS A 164 16.80 -8.33 -31.95
CA LYS A 164 17.98 -7.86 -32.68
C LYS A 164 19.02 -7.21 -31.77
N ILE A 165 18.60 -6.30 -30.90
CA ILE A 165 19.49 -5.62 -29.94
C ILE A 165 20.16 -6.64 -29.02
N ASN A 166 19.40 -7.61 -28.48
CA ASN A 166 19.97 -8.68 -27.65
C ASN A 166 21.00 -9.50 -28.44
N ALA A 167 20.66 -9.95 -29.65
CA ALA A 167 21.60 -10.68 -30.49
C ALA A 167 22.88 -9.88 -30.80
N ILE A 168 22.77 -8.57 -31.04
CA ILE A 168 23.92 -7.68 -31.24
C ILE A 168 24.79 -7.64 -29.97
N ILE A 169 24.21 -7.32 -28.82
CA ILE A 169 24.95 -7.20 -27.54
C ILE A 169 25.66 -8.52 -27.23
N VAL A 170 24.93 -9.64 -27.24
CA VAL A 170 25.49 -10.95 -26.87
C VAL A 170 26.61 -11.37 -27.82
N THR A 171 26.45 -11.17 -29.13
CA THR A 171 27.47 -11.55 -30.12
C THR A 171 28.76 -10.74 -29.95
N TYR A 172 28.66 -9.43 -29.70
CA TYR A 172 29.84 -8.59 -29.50
C TYR A 172 30.55 -8.88 -28.17
N PHE A 173 29.81 -9.09 -27.08
CA PHE A 173 30.38 -9.50 -25.79
C PHE A 173 30.97 -10.91 -25.83
N LYS A 174 30.47 -11.79 -26.70
CA LYS A 174 31.07 -13.10 -26.95
C LYS A 174 32.47 -12.99 -27.57
N LYS A 175 32.73 -12.02 -28.46
CA LYS A 175 34.06 -11.83 -29.07
C LYS A 175 35.17 -11.48 -28.06
N ILE A 176 34.78 -10.95 -26.90
CA ILE A 176 35.69 -10.65 -25.78
C ILE A 176 35.56 -11.65 -24.62
N ASN A 177 35.01 -12.86 -24.87
CA ASN A 177 34.82 -13.92 -23.88
C ASN A 177 33.93 -13.58 -22.67
N LEU A 178 33.00 -12.62 -22.84
CA LEU A 178 32.06 -12.14 -21.82
C LEU A 178 30.59 -12.32 -22.25
N GLU A 179 30.26 -13.42 -22.96
CA GLU A 179 28.90 -13.69 -23.48
C GLU A 179 27.81 -13.58 -22.40
N LYS A 180 28.06 -14.10 -21.19
CA LYS A 180 27.10 -14.07 -20.08
C LYS A 180 26.85 -12.66 -19.56
N LEU A 181 27.88 -11.82 -19.48
CA LEU A 181 27.73 -10.40 -19.17
C LEU A 181 26.88 -9.69 -20.24
N GLY A 182 27.11 -10.02 -21.53
CA GLY A 182 26.31 -9.50 -22.63
C GLY A 182 24.82 -9.82 -22.50
N LYS A 183 24.48 -11.05 -22.10
CA LYS A 183 23.08 -11.45 -21.81
C LYS A 183 22.47 -10.64 -20.68
N ILE A 184 23.19 -10.53 -19.57
CA ILE A 184 22.73 -9.78 -18.39
C ILE A 184 22.49 -8.31 -18.74
N LEU A 185 23.41 -7.68 -19.48
CA LEU A 185 23.28 -6.28 -19.92
C LEU A 185 22.14 -6.10 -20.94
N ALA A 186 21.88 -7.09 -21.81
CA ALA A 186 20.75 -7.02 -22.74
C ALA A 186 19.40 -7.16 -22.01
N SER A 187 19.32 -8.03 -21.01
CA SER A 187 18.16 -8.22 -20.13
C SER A 187 17.91 -6.99 -19.25
N GLU A 188 18.95 -6.44 -18.62
CA GLU A 188 18.90 -5.13 -17.93
C GLU A 188 18.45 -4.06 -18.92
N PHE A 189 18.94 -4.12 -20.16
CA PHE A 189 18.62 -3.10 -21.13
C PHE A 189 17.13 -3.08 -21.47
N LEU A 190 16.55 -4.26 -21.71
CA LEU A 190 15.13 -4.44 -21.98
C LEU A 190 14.28 -3.94 -20.80
N LEU A 191 14.58 -4.41 -19.59
CA LEU A 191 13.79 -4.10 -18.40
C LEU A 191 13.84 -2.60 -18.07
N THR A 192 15.01 -1.96 -18.17
CA THR A 192 15.16 -0.52 -17.98
C THR A 192 14.47 0.29 -19.08
N TYR A 193 14.38 -0.23 -20.31
CA TYR A 193 13.65 0.44 -21.39
C TYR A 193 12.13 0.33 -21.20
N GLU A 194 11.60 -0.86 -20.90
CA GLU A 194 10.16 -1.05 -20.67
C GLU A 194 9.67 -0.27 -19.46
N THR A 195 10.42 -0.25 -18.36
CA THR A 195 10.08 0.62 -17.22
C THR A 195 10.09 2.11 -17.60
N HIS A 196 10.98 2.55 -18.48
CA HIS A 196 11.00 3.93 -18.97
C HIS A 196 9.83 4.23 -19.91
N LYS A 197 9.48 3.28 -20.79
CA LYS A 197 8.32 3.37 -21.68
C LYS A 197 7.04 3.39 -20.87
N GLU A 198 6.86 2.47 -19.92
CA GLU A 198 5.67 2.38 -19.10
C GLU A 198 5.50 3.57 -18.13
N ALA A 199 6.60 4.17 -17.67
CA ALA A 199 6.56 5.41 -16.90
C ALA A 199 6.21 6.63 -17.77
N MET A 200 6.50 6.61 -19.07
CA MET A 200 6.24 7.71 -20.02
C MET A 200 4.92 7.56 -20.79
N ASP A 201 4.48 6.34 -21.08
CA ASP A 201 3.19 6.07 -21.69
C ASP A 201 2.14 6.36 -20.64
N PHE A 202 1.28 7.34 -20.93
CA PHE A 202 0.32 7.77 -19.93
C PHE A 202 -0.56 6.56 -19.49
N VAL A 203 -0.89 5.60 -20.35
CA VAL A 203 -1.84 4.52 -20.04
C VAL A 203 -1.30 3.42 -19.10
N SER A 204 0.01 3.30 -18.93
CA SER A 204 0.68 2.12 -18.33
C SER A 204 0.84 2.09 -16.82
N LEU A 205 0.53 3.16 -16.08
CA LEU A 205 0.62 3.16 -14.61
C LEU A 205 -0.29 2.11 -13.92
N ASN A 206 -1.36 1.67 -14.57
CA ASN A 206 -2.17 0.53 -14.12
C ASN A 206 -1.66 -0.82 -14.66
N ILE A 207 -1.01 -0.83 -15.82
CA ILE A 207 -0.44 -2.05 -16.44
C ILE A 207 0.78 -2.53 -15.63
N ILE A 208 1.59 -1.59 -15.12
CA ILE A 208 2.68 -1.81 -14.15
C ILE A 208 2.17 -2.62 -12.93
N GLN A 209 0.92 -2.43 -12.48
CA GLN A 209 0.35 -3.21 -11.38
C GLN A 209 -0.15 -4.60 -11.79
N HIS A 210 -0.56 -4.79 -13.06
CA HIS A 210 -1.22 -6.02 -13.53
C HIS A 210 -0.29 -7.01 -14.28
N GLU A 211 0.84 -6.55 -14.86
CA GLU A 211 1.86 -7.42 -15.47
C GLU A 211 2.98 -7.86 -14.50
N HIS A 212 2.78 -7.72 -13.18
CA HIS A 212 3.80 -7.90 -12.15
C HIS A 212 5.02 -6.96 -12.23
N LEU A 213 5.01 -6.00 -13.15
CA LEU A 213 6.03 -4.96 -13.29
C LEU A 213 5.89 -3.84 -12.24
N SER A 214 5.51 -4.16 -10.99
CA SER A 214 5.51 -3.16 -9.92
C SER A 214 6.88 -2.48 -9.84
N GLU A 215 6.91 -1.19 -9.48
CA GLU A 215 8.19 -0.45 -9.34
C GLU A 215 9.19 -1.24 -8.47
N ASP A 216 8.69 -1.90 -7.42
CA ASP A 216 9.47 -2.78 -6.54
C ASP A 216 9.99 -4.04 -7.27
N TYR A 217 9.20 -4.68 -8.13
CA TYR A 217 9.62 -5.86 -8.90
C TYR A 217 10.72 -5.52 -9.90
N ALA A 218 10.51 -4.49 -10.72
CA ALA A 218 11.49 -4.10 -11.73
C ALA A 218 12.80 -3.65 -11.08
N PHE A 219 12.72 -2.90 -9.97
CA PHE A 219 13.89 -2.53 -9.17
C PHE A 219 14.64 -3.76 -8.64
N ASN A 220 13.93 -4.69 -8.00
CA ASN A 220 14.55 -5.90 -7.45
C ASN A 220 15.19 -6.74 -8.54
N LYS A 221 14.55 -6.86 -9.71
CA LYS A 221 15.11 -7.59 -10.86
C LYS A 221 16.31 -6.90 -11.49
N ILE A 222 16.32 -5.58 -11.60
CA ILE A 222 17.50 -4.83 -12.06
C ILE A 222 18.67 -5.05 -11.09
N ASN A 223 18.43 -5.00 -9.77
CA ASN A 223 19.48 -5.25 -8.78
C ASN A 223 20.02 -6.68 -8.85
N ASP A 224 19.15 -7.68 -9.01
CA ASP A 224 19.53 -9.08 -9.20
C ASP A 224 20.40 -9.25 -10.47
N LEU A 225 20.01 -8.63 -11.59
CA LEU A 225 20.82 -8.64 -12.81
C LEU A 225 22.19 -7.96 -12.60
N LEU A 226 22.25 -6.83 -11.90
CA LEU A 226 23.51 -6.16 -11.59
C LEU A 226 24.40 -6.99 -10.65
N GLU A 227 23.81 -7.70 -9.70
CA GLU A 227 24.53 -8.62 -8.81
C GLU A 227 25.10 -9.80 -9.60
N GLN A 228 24.33 -10.35 -10.56
CA GLN A 228 24.80 -11.39 -11.47
C GLN A 228 25.94 -10.89 -12.37
N ALA A 229 25.87 -9.65 -12.87
CA ALA A 229 26.95 -9.02 -13.63
C ALA A 229 28.21 -8.86 -12.78
N PHE A 230 28.07 -8.40 -11.54
CA PHE A 230 29.15 -8.28 -10.58
C PHE A 230 29.83 -9.64 -10.33
N ASN A 231 29.04 -10.67 -10.02
CA ASN A 231 29.53 -12.01 -9.75
C ASN A 231 30.24 -12.61 -10.98
N GLU A 232 29.72 -12.38 -12.18
CA GLU A 232 30.37 -12.84 -13.42
C GLU A 232 31.73 -12.18 -13.64
N LEU A 233 31.85 -10.87 -13.41
CA LEU A 233 33.10 -10.13 -13.56
C LEU A 233 34.14 -10.55 -12.51
N VAL A 234 33.71 -10.77 -11.26
CA VAL A 234 34.56 -11.31 -10.19
C VAL A 234 35.06 -12.70 -10.56
N ASN A 235 34.19 -13.59 -11.04
CA ASN A 235 34.57 -14.94 -11.48
C ASN A 235 35.55 -14.95 -12.66
N LYS A 236 35.54 -13.89 -13.48
CA LYS A 236 36.47 -13.69 -14.61
C LYS A 236 37.78 -13.00 -14.22
N ASN A 237 38.01 -12.74 -12.92
CA ASN A 237 39.19 -12.04 -12.39
C ASN A 237 39.42 -10.67 -13.03
N VAL A 238 38.35 -9.93 -13.32
CA VAL A 238 38.43 -8.55 -13.83
C VAL A 238 38.92 -7.62 -12.71
N GLU A 239 39.73 -6.61 -13.05
CA GLU A 239 40.21 -5.62 -12.08
C GLU A 239 39.06 -4.90 -11.35
N ASN A 240 39.16 -4.72 -10.03
CA ASN A 240 38.11 -4.11 -9.19
C ASN A 240 37.65 -2.73 -9.72
N ILE A 241 38.55 -1.94 -10.29
CA ILE A 241 38.24 -0.62 -10.87
C ILE A 241 37.30 -0.79 -12.07
N THR A 242 37.62 -1.70 -12.99
CA THR A 242 36.81 -2.02 -14.16
C THR A 242 35.45 -2.60 -13.78
N ILE A 243 35.39 -3.42 -12.73
CA ILE A 243 34.12 -3.93 -12.16
C ILE A 243 33.27 -2.77 -11.66
N GLN A 244 33.84 -1.91 -10.81
CA GLN A 244 33.15 -0.76 -10.25
C GLN A 244 32.61 0.17 -11.35
N GLU A 245 33.44 0.51 -12.33
CA GLU A 245 33.02 1.37 -13.45
C GLU A 245 31.91 0.74 -14.29
N THR A 246 31.97 -0.58 -14.52
CA THR A 246 30.95 -1.30 -15.30
C THR A 246 29.59 -1.28 -14.60
N ILE A 247 29.56 -1.61 -13.30
CA ILE A 247 28.32 -1.60 -12.50
C ILE A 247 27.77 -0.18 -12.37
N ILE A 248 28.63 0.81 -12.15
CA ILE A 248 28.22 2.23 -12.10
C ILE A 248 27.62 2.65 -13.45
N LEU A 249 28.26 2.33 -14.58
CA LEU A 249 27.74 2.66 -15.91
C LEU A 249 26.38 2.02 -16.17
N ALA A 250 26.19 0.74 -15.83
CA ALA A 250 24.89 0.08 -15.94
C ALA A 250 23.83 0.75 -15.05
N LEU A 251 24.20 1.12 -13.81
CA LEU A 251 23.33 1.84 -12.89
C LEU A 251 22.89 3.21 -13.41
N LYS A 252 23.73 3.93 -14.18
CA LYS A 252 23.37 5.25 -14.76
C LYS A 252 22.15 5.18 -15.69
N LYS A 253 21.80 3.99 -16.19
CA LYS A 253 20.71 3.79 -17.13
C LYS A 253 19.33 3.76 -16.45
N SER A 254 19.25 3.27 -15.20
CA SER A 254 17.99 3.07 -14.50
C SER A 254 17.33 4.38 -14.05
N LEU A 255 15.99 4.40 -13.99
CA LEU A 255 15.21 5.57 -13.57
C LEU A 255 15.51 5.92 -12.10
N THR A 256 15.61 7.23 -11.82
CA THR A 256 15.77 7.81 -10.49
C THR A 256 14.72 7.32 -9.51
N TYR A 257 15.08 6.34 -8.68
CA TYR A 257 14.76 6.20 -7.25
C TYR A 257 15.73 5.17 -6.68
N GLN A 258 16.99 5.57 -6.54
CA GLN A 258 18.02 4.76 -5.88
C GLN A 258 18.01 5.07 -4.39
N VAL A 259 17.83 4.02 -3.60
CA VAL A 259 18.07 3.93 -2.16
C VAL A 259 17.12 4.74 -1.29
N ASP A 260 15.96 4.15 -0.98
CA ASP A 260 15.43 4.25 0.38
C ASP A 260 15.87 2.99 1.15
N THR A 261 17.19 2.73 1.24
CA THR A 261 17.75 1.83 2.25
C THR A 261 17.95 2.57 3.56
N HIS A 262 16.99 3.39 3.97
CA HIS A 262 16.71 3.38 5.39
C HIS A 262 16.24 1.95 5.69
N LYS A 263 17.16 1.08 6.13
CA LYS A 263 16.84 0.21 7.26
C LYS A 263 16.35 1.19 8.32
N LYS A 264 15.05 1.52 8.25
CA LYS A 264 14.42 2.50 9.13
C LYS A 264 14.86 2.11 10.51
N SER A 265 15.49 3.05 11.21
CA SER A 265 15.92 2.75 12.56
C SER A 265 14.70 2.24 13.33
N TRP A 266 14.92 1.38 14.31
CA TRP A 266 13.81 0.89 15.13
C TRP A 266 12.93 2.05 15.65
N TRP A 267 13.52 3.23 15.89
CA TRP A 267 12.84 4.48 16.23
C TRP A 267 11.93 5.02 15.12
N GLU A 268 12.37 5.03 13.87
CA GLU A 268 11.54 5.51 12.74
C GLU A 268 10.38 4.55 12.45
N LYS A 269 10.56 3.24 12.65
CA LYS A 269 9.46 2.26 12.59
C LYS A 269 8.41 2.44 13.69
N LEU A 270 8.80 3.02 14.82
CA LEU A 270 7.94 3.30 15.96
C LEU A 270 7.13 4.60 15.79
N VAL A 271 7.73 5.61 15.15
CA VAL A 271 7.15 6.96 15.01
C VAL A 271 6.36 7.14 13.70
N GLU A 272 6.54 6.26 12.72
CA GLU A 272 5.80 6.35 11.47
C GLU A 272 4.31 6.07 11.69
N ASN A 273 3.49 7.09 11.46
CA ASN A 273 2.06 6.92 11.27
C ASN A 273 1.86 5.92 10.13
N ARG A 274 1.45 4.69 10.48
CA ARG A 274 1.02 3.69 9.51
C ARG A 274 -0.16 4.26 8.74
N LYS A 275 0.11 4.93 7.63
CA LYS A 275 -0.90 5.15 6.60
C LYS A 275 -1.31 3.76 6.16
N SER A 276 -2.56 3.40 6.46
CA SER A 276 -3.21 2.19 5.95
C SER A 276 -2.79 1.96 4.50
N LYS A 277 -1.98 0.92 4.27
CA LYS A 277 -1.66 0.42 2.93
C LYS A 277 -2.79 -0.45 2.38
N GLU A 278 -3.90 -0.59 3.11
CA GLU A 278 -5.13 -1.15 2.56
C GLU A 278 -6.05 -0.01 2.14
N LYS A 279 -5.81 0.49 0.91
CA LYS A 279 -6.92 1.03 0.16
C LYS A 279 -7.69 -0.19 -0.35
N PHE A 280 -8.83 -0.50 0.27
CA PHE A 280 -9.84 -1.36 -0.35
C PHE A 280 -10.27 -0.67 -1.66
N ARG A 281 -9.54 -0.92 -2.74
CA ARG A 281 -9.90 -0.55 -4.09
C ARG A 281 -10.50 -1.79 -4.70
N LEU A 282 -11.82 -1.79 -4.85
CA LEU A 282 -12.46 -2.77 -5.69
C LEU A 282 -12.11 -2.42 -7.13
N TYR A 283 -11.28 -3.25 -7.73
CA TYR A 283 -11.14 -3.30 -9.16
C TYR A 283 -12.28 -4.18 -9.67
N CYS A 284 -12.95 -3.76 -10.77
CA CYS A 284 -13.68 -4.70 -11.60
C CYS A 284 -12.70 -5.84 -12.00
N SER A 285 -13.22 -7.04 -12.23
CA SER A 285 -12.46 -8.20 -12.74
C SER A 285 -11.39 -7.75 -13.72
N GLU A 286 -10.14 -8.16 -13.48
CA GLU A 286 -8.99 -7.77 -14.30
C GLU A 286 -9.25 -8.11 -15.78
N GLU A 287 -10.00 -9.18 -16.02
CA GLU A 287 -10.41 -9.65 -17.35
C GLU A 287 -11.25 -8.63 -18.12
N ILE A 288 -12.11 -7.85 -17.45
CA ILE A 288 -12.95 -6.81 -18.08
C ILE A 288 -12.09 -5.64 -18.56
N ASN A 289 -11.13 -5.23 -17.74
CA ASN A 289 -10.19 -4.15 -18.07
C ASN A 289 -9.19 -4.59 -19.14
N GLU A 290 -8.68 -5.83 -19.05
CA GLU A 290 -7.84 -6.44 -20.07
C GLU A 290 -8.55 -6.51 -21.42
N ARG A 291 -9.84 -6.90 -21.44
CA ARG A 291 -10.63 -6.94 -22.67
C ARG A 291 -10.71 -5.57 -23.30
N LEU A 292 -11.05 -4.52 -22.53
CA LEU A 292 -11.15 -3.16 -23.07
C LEU A 292 -9.80 -2.67 -23.61
N ALA A 293 -8.72 -2.91 -22.86
CA ALA A 293 -7.38 -2.57 -23.31
C ALA A 293 -7.00 -3.30 -24.61
N LYS A 294 -7.28 -4.61 -24.71
CA LYS A 294 -7.06 -5.42 -25.91
C LYS A 294 -7.89 -4.92 -27.09
N GLU A 295 -9.17 -4.60 -26.90
CA GLU A 295 -10.04 -4.09 -27.98
C GLU A 295 -9.58 -2.71 -28.48
N LEU A 296 -9.28 -1.77 -27.58
CA LEU A 296 -8.74 -0.45 -27.97
C LEU A 296 -7.37 -0.59 -28.66
N ARG A 297 -6.56 -1.57 -28.27
CA ARG A 297 -5.27 -1.86 -28.92
C ARG A 297 -5.45 -2.46 -30.31
N LEU A 298 -6.38 -3.40 -30.47
CA LEU A 298 -6.70 -4.02 -31.76
C LEU A 298 -7.17 -3.01 -32.79
N LEU A 299 -7.99 -2.06 -32.35
CA LEU A 299 -8.45 -0.95 -33.17
C LEU A 299 -7.33 0.03 -33.56
N THR A 300 -6.15 -0.06 -32.92
CA THR A 300 -4.97 0.75 -33.25
C THR A 300 -4.05 0.04 -34.25
N ASN A 301 -3.93 -1.28 -34.17
CA ASN A 301 -3.08 -2.07 -35.07
C ASN A 301 -3.53 -3.54 -35.15
N PRO A 302 -4.37 -3.92 -36.14
CA PRO A 302 -4.96 -5.27 -36.21
C PRO A 302 -4.02 -6.37 -36.74
N LYS A 303 -2.79 -6.06 -37.19
CA LYS A 303 -1.82 -7.07 -37.66
C LYS A 303 -1.28 -8.01 -36.56
N VAL A 304 -1.71 -7.82 -35.32
CA VAL A 304 -1.23 -8.54 -34.14
C VAL A 304 -1.86 -9.94 -33.99
N LEU A 305 -2.93 -10.28 -34.72
CA LEU A 305 -3.66 -11.54 -34.54
C LEU A 305 -3.71 -12.49 -35.74
N ASP A 306 -3.21 -12.11 -36.92
CA ASP A 306 -3.37 -12.92 -38.14
C ASP A 306 -2.27 -13.99 -38.34
N LYS A 307 -1.73 -14.53 -37.24
CA LYS A 307 -0.75 -15.64 -37.29
C LYS A 307 -1.14 -16.88 -36.52
N SER A 308 -2.35 -16.95 -35.98
CA SER A 308 -2.81 -18.11 -35.20
C SER A 308 -3.98 -18.89 -35.81
N GLU A 309 -4.25 -18.78 -37.12
CA GLU A 309 -5.12 -19.75 -37.81
C GLU A 309 -4.53 -20.15 -39.17
N THR A 310 -4.10 -21.43 -39.21
CA THR A 310 -3.91 -22.35 -40.34
C THR A 310 -3.73 -21.81 -41.77
N LYS A 311 -2.62 -22.28 -42.39
CA LYS A 311 -2.45 -22.46 -43.84
C LYS A 311 -3.77 -22.85 -44.54
N LYS A 312 -4.26 -22.00 -45.46
CA LYS A 312 -4.64 -22.37 -46.82
C LYS A 312 -4.96 -21.14 -47.69
N GLU A 313 -4.20 -21.08 -48.78
CA GLU A 313 -4.54 -20.66 -50.15
C GLU A 313 -5.10 -19.26 -50.46
N GLU A 314 -4.29 -18.58 -51.27
CA GLU A 314 -4.53 -17.51 -52.23
C GLU A 314 -6.00 -17.31 -52.68
N GLN A 315 -6.47 -16.06 -52.63
CA GLN A 315 -6.58 -15.18 -53.80
C GLN A 315 -7.26 -13.85 -53.42
N ASN A 316 -6.67 -12.76 -53.93
CA ASN A 316 -7.27 -11.46 -54.26
C ASN A 316 -8.50 -10.98 -53.48
N GLU A 317 -8.32 -9.95 -52.66
CA GLU A 317 -9.02 -8.67 -52.83
C GLU A 317 -8.39 -7.56 -51.96
N LYS A 318 -8.37 -6.36 -52.53
CA LYS A 318 -7.82 -5.08 -52.04
C LYS A 318 -7.83 -4.90 -50.51
N PHE A 319 -6.63 -4.83 -49.91
CA PHE A 319 -6.42 -4.41 -48.52
C PHE A 319 -6.73 -2.91 -48.34
N VAL A 320 -7.93 -2.58 -47.89
CA VAL A 320 -8.36 -1.21 -47.56
C VAL A 320 -8.09 -0.92 -46.07
N HIS A 321 -7.49 0.23 -45.80
CA HIS A 321 -7.07 0.78 -44.51
C HIS A 321 -7.95 0.46 -43.29
N TYR A 322 -7.33 -0.12 -42.25
CA TYR A 322 -7.97 -0.62 -41.04
C TYR A 322 -8.13 0.44 -39.95
N ASN A 323 -9.40 0.68 -39.62
CA ASN A 323 -9.98 1.25 -38.39
C ASN A 323 -11.46 0.81 -38.37
N THR A 324 -11.79 -0.43 -38.73
CA THR A 324 -13.19 -0.83 -39.00
C THR A 324 -13.68 -1.87 -38.01
N LEU A 325 -14.81 -1.61 -37.38
CA LEU A 325 -15.47 -2.51 -36.44
C LEU A 325 -16.72 -3.11 -37.10
N LYS A 326 -16.79 -4.44 -37.17
CA LYS A 326 -17.95 -5.14 -37.75
C LYS A 326 -19.00 -5.41 -36.67
N ILE A 327 -20.23 -4.95 -36.88
CA ILE A 327 -21.38 -5.23 -36.03
C ILE A 327 -22.52 -5.68 -36.93
N ASN A 328 -23.08 -6.87 -36.70
CA ASN A 328 -24.23 -7.41 -37.43
C ASN A 328 -24.10 -7.24 -38.97
N ASN A 329 -22.98 -7.73 -39.53
CA ASN A 329 -22.61 -7.63 -40.96
C ASN A 329 -22.43 -6.22 -41.53
N LYS A 330 -22.50 -5.15 -40.72
CA LYS A 330 -22.17 -3.78 -41.11
C LYS A 330 -20.78 -3.40 -40.60
N SER A 331 -19.99 -2.72 -41.42
CA SER A 331 -18.66 -2.24 -41.06
C SER A 331 -18.70 -0.76 -40.69
N TYR A 332 -18.32 -0.42 -39.47
CA TYR A 332 -18.23 0.95 -38.95
C TYR A 332 -16.79 1.42 -38.98
N LYS A 333 -16.50 2.54 -39.63
CA LYS A 333 -15.15 3.13 -39.63
C LYS A 333 -14.96 4.00 -38.39
N ILE A 334 -13.88 3.77 -37.67
CA ILE A 334 -13.51 4.44 -36.43
C ILE A 334 -12.52 5.57 -36.75
N ASP A 335 -12.83 6.76 -36.26
CA ASP A 335 -11.93 7.91 -36.35
C ASP A 335 -10.73 7.72 -35.40
N ALA A 336 -9.53 8.07 -35.87
CA ALA A 336 -8.31 7.99 -35.07
C ALA A 336 -8.38 8.90 -33.84
N GLU A 337 -9.08 10.04 -33.95
CA GLU A 337 -9.32 10.92 -32.80
C GLU A 337 -10.26 10.29 -31.77
N SER A 338 -11.35 9.66 -32.19
CA SER A 338 -12.26 8.92 -31.28
C SER A 338 -11.51 7.85 -30.49
N LEU A 339 -10.63 7.09 -31.14
CA LEU A 339 -9.80 6.07 -30.50
C LEU A 339 -8.81 6.66 -29.50
N LYS A 340 -8.16 7.78 -29.86
CA LYS A 340 -7.24 8.49 -28.97
C LYS A 340 -7.95 8.99 -27.70
N PHE A 341 -9.13 9.58 -27.83
CA PHE A 341 -9.89 10.10 -26.69
C PHE A 341 -10.51 8.98 -25.84
N ALA A 342 -10.95 7.88 -26.45
CA ALA A 342 -11.42 6.71 -25.71
C ALA A 342 -10.32 6.12 -24.81
N LYS A 343 -9.07 6.02 -25.32
CA LYS A 343 -7.92 5.62 -24.50
C LYS A 343 -7.63 6.58 -23.35
N LEU A 344 -7.77 7.88 -23.58
CA LEU A 344 -7.58 8.91 -22.55
C LEU A 344 -8.65 8.81 -21.45
N ILE A 345 -9.93 8.67 -21.83
CA ILE A 345 -11.04 8.50 -20.89
C ILE A 345 -10.86 7.21 -20.09
N PHE A 346 -10.56 6.09 -20.75
CA PHE A 346 -10.27 4.84 -20.08
C PHE A 346 -9.15 5.05 -19.06
N LYS A 347 -7.99 5.60 -19.43
CA LYS A 347 -6.92 5.87 -18.46
C LYS A 347 -7.35 6.73 -17.25
N GLU A 348 -7.96 7.90 -17.50
CA GLU A 348 -8.22 8.87 -16.43
C GLU A 348 -9.40 8.48 -15.54
N LYS A 349 -10.37 7.72 -16.08
CA LYS A 349 -11.66 7.45 -15.45
C LYS A 349 -11.88 5.99 -15.09
N ASP A 350 -11.12 5.04 -15.63
CA ASP A 350 -11.20 3.61 -15.30
C ASP A 350 -10.86 3.34 -13.83
N LEU A 351 -9.87 4.06 -13.28
CA LEU A 351 -9.52 4.05 -11.86
C LEU A 351 -10.67 4.48 -10.94
N ILE A 352 -11.73 5.05 -11.51
CA ILE A 352 -12.85 5.65 -10.82
C ILE A 352 -14.17 4.86 -11.00
N ASP A 353 -14.18 3.85 -11.88
CA ASP A 353 -15.43 3.24 -12.33
C ASP A 353 -16.07 2.31 -11.30
N PHE A 354 -16.94 2.92 -10.51
CA PHE A 354 -17.56 2.39 -9.32
C PHE A 354 -18.78 1.51 -9.68
N GLN A 355 -19.45 1.82 -10.80
CA GLN A 355 -20.63 1.13 -11.32
C GLN A 355 -20.37 -0.36 -11.61
N ALA A 356 -19.34 -0.66 -12.39
CA ALA A 356 -19.04 -2.03 -12.80
C ALA A 356 -18.66 -2.91 -11.59
N SER A 357 -17.84 -2.40 -10.68
CA SER A 357 -17.45 -3.11 -9.45
C SER A 357 -18.63 -3.40 -8.53
N LEU A 358 -19.59 -2.46 -8.42
CA LEU A 358 -20.83 -2.68 -7.67
C LEU A 358 -21.63 -3.82 -8.30
N SER A 359 -21.83 -3.74 -9.63
CA SER A 359 -22.58 -4.74 -10.36
C SER A 359 -21.95 -6.12 -10.29
N GLU A 360 -20.63 -6.23 -10.41
CA GLU A 360 -19.92 -7.49 -10.23
C GLU A 360 -20.09 -8.07 -8.82
N THR A 361 -19.96 -7.24 -7.79
CA THR A 361 -20.18 -7.65 -6.40
C THR A 361 -21.59 -8.22 -6.21
N TYR A 362 -22.58 -7.56 -6.82
CA TYR A 362 -23.96 -8.01 -6.79
C TYR A 362 -24.18 -9.31 -7.60
N PHE A 363 -23.60 -9.43 -8.79
CA PHE A 363 -23.67 -10.66 -9.61
C PHE A 363 -23.07 -11.86 -8.90
N ARG A 364 -21.90 -11.68 -8.27
CA ARG A 364 -21.25 -12.71 -7.45
C ARG A 364 -22.12 -13.09 -6.24
N SER A 365 -22.80 -12.13 -5.61
CA SER A 365 -23.73 -12.42 -4.50
C SER A 365 -24.95 -13.25 -4.92
N LYS A 366 -25.28 -13.25 -6.22
CA LYS A 366 -26.34 -14.07 -6.81
C LYS A 366 -25.84 -15.38 -7.39
N HIS A 367 -24.58 -15.74 -7.13
CA HIS A 367 -23.93 -16.96 -7.61
C HIS A 367 -24.00 -17.12 -9.15
N LEU A 368 -24.01 -16.01 -9.89
CA LEU A 368 -23.90 -16.06 -11.34
C LEU A 368 -22.48 -16.48 -11.73
N ASN A 369 -22.36 -17.42 -12.67
CA ASN A 369 -21.05 -17.79 -13.22
C ASN A 369 -20.43 -16.62 -13.98
N PHE A 370 -19.11 -16.45 -13.86
CA PHE A 370 -18.37 -15.36 -14.52
C PHE A 370 -18.68 -15.25 -16.01
N ASN A 371 -18.59 -16.38 -16.74
CA ASN A 371 -18.90 -16.43 -18.18
C ASN A 371 -20.31 -15.94 -18.53
N LYS A 372 -21.28 -16.09 -17.62
CA LYS A 372 -22.68 -15.66 -17.85
C LYS A 372 -22.82 -14.15 -17.74
N TYR A 373 -22.15 -13.51 -16.79
CA TYR A 373 -22.25 -12.05 -16.61
C TYR A 373 -21.09 -11.27 -17.24
N TYR A 374 -20.05 -11.91 -17.76
CA TYR A 374 -18.86 -11.26 -18.31
C TYR A 374 -19.18 -10.20 -19.38
N ASN A 375 -19.91 -10.58 -20.44
CA ASN A 375 -20.32 -9.65 -21.50
C ASN A 375 -21.26 -8.56 -20.96
N HIS A 376 -22.13 -8.90 -20.00
CA HIS A 376 -23.07 -7.97 -19.38
C HIS A 376 -22.35 -6.92 -18.53
N LEU A 377 -21.35 -7.32 -17.76
CA LEU A 377 -20.50 -6.46 -16.94
C LEU A 377 -19.62 -5.55 -17.82
N TYR A 378 -19.14 -6.07 -18.94
CA TYR A 378 -18.42 -5.28 -19.94
C TYR A 378 -19.28 -4.15 -20.53
N ILE A 379 -20.57 -4.40 -20.76
CA ILE A 379 -21.51 -3.35 -21.21
C ILE A 379 -21.71 -2.27 -20.13
N ILE A 380 -21.80 -2.65 -18.85
CA ILE A 380 -21.92 -1.69 -17.73
C ILE A 380 -20.65 -0.82 -17.62
N LYS A 381 -19.47 -1.43 -17.80
CA LYS A 381 -18.18 -0.74 -17.87
C LYS A 381 -18.14 0.29 -19.00
N LEU A 382 -18.54 -0.12 -20.20
CA LEU A 382 -18.53 0.77 -21.36
C LEU A 382 -19.57 1.89 -21.22
N SER A 383 -20.74 1.60 -20.62
CA SER A 383 -21.79 2.60 -20.42
C SER A 383 -21.38 3.68 -19.43
N SER A 384 -20.68 3.32 -18.35
CA SER A 384 -20.15 4.31 -17.40
C SER A 384 -19.12 5.23 -18.06
N LEU A 385 -18.18 4.67 -18.83
CA LEU A 385 -17.17 5.43 -19.59
C LEU A 385 -17.79 6.34 -20.65
N ALA A 386 -18.88 5.91 -21.30
CA ALA A 386 -19.55 6.65 -22.36
C ALA A 386 -20.39 7.84 -21.85
N TYR A 387 -21.00 7.72 -20.67
CA TYR A 387 -22.11 8.62 -20.29
C TYR A 387 -22.01 9.28 -18.91
N LEU A 388 -21.24 8.71 -17.97
CA LEU A 388 -21.34 9.06 -16.55
C LEU A 388 -20.42 10.23 -16.15
N TYR A 389 -19.33 10.46 -16.89
CA TYR A 389 -18.30 11.43 -16.51
C TYR A 389 -18.51 12.84 -17.10
N ALA A 390 -18.49 13.85 -16.23
CA ALA A 390 -18.52 15.26 -16.61
C ALA A 390 -17.13 15.78 -17.00
N LEU A 391 -17.07 16.73 -17.94
CA LEU A 391 -15.82 17.29 -18.44
C LEU A 391 -15.64 18.75 -18.09
N LYS A 392 -14.39 19.07 -17.76
CA LYS A 392 -13.97 20.34 -17.16
C LYS A 392 -13.97 21.54 -18.13
N ASN A 393 -13.87 21.34 -19.46
CA ASN A 393 -13.71 22.40 -20.48
C ASN A 393 -14.56 22.16 -21.76
N LYS A 394 -14.88 23.22 -22.52
CA LYS A 394 -15.65 23.15 -23.79
C LYS A 394 -14.99 22.29 -24.87
N ASP A 395 -13.68 22.41 -25.08
CA ASP A 395 -12.96 21.61 -26.09
C ASP A 395 -12.95 20.12 -25.73
N ASN A 396 -12.94 19.80 -24.43
CA ASN A 396 -13.04 18.42 -23.96
C ASN A 396 -14.41 17.81 -24.29
N LYS A 397 -15.48 18.61 -24.39
CA LYS A 397 -16.83 18.12 -24.70
C LYS A 397 -16.94 17.54 -26.11
N ILE A 398 -16.28 18.17 -27.10
CA ILE A 398 -16.23 17.66 -28.47
C ILE A 398 -15.46 16.34 -28.52
N ASN A 399 -14.29 16.32 -27.86
CA ASN A 399 -13.43 15.14 -27.77
C ASN A 399 -14.09 13.94 -27.08
N PHE A 400 -14.95 14.20 -26.10
CA PHE A 400 -15.73 13.17 -25.41
C PHE A 400 -16.86 12.61 -26.23
N ASN A 401 -17.59 13.45 -26.96
CA ASN A 401 -18.63 12.96 -27.86
C ASN A 401 -18.05 11.99 -28.89
N LYS A 402 -16.85 12.29 -29.41
CA LYS A 402 -16.11 11.38 -30.30
C LYS A 402 -15.75 10.04 -29.65
N ALA A 403 -15.28 10.05 -28.40
CA ALA A 403 -14.96 8.81 -27.67
C ALA A 403 -16.22 8.02 -27.27
N LYS A 404 -17.30 8.73 -26.92
CA LYS A 404 -18.60 8.17 -26.58
C LYS A 404 -19.16 7.34 -27.73
N GLU A 405 -19.10 7.83 -28.96
CA GLU A 405 -19.52 7.07 -30.16
C GLU A 405 -18.79 5.73 -30.27
N LEU A 406 -17.48 5.70 -29.99
CA LEU A 406 -16.71 4.45 -30.01
C LEU A 406 -17.18 3.49 -28.91
N PHE A 407 -17.39 3.97 -27.69
CA PHE A 407 -17.90 3.13 -26.61
C PHE A 407 -19.32 2.62 -26.89
N GLU A 408 -20.20 3.43 -27.49
CA GLU A 408 -21.53 2.99 -27.95
C GLU A 408 -21.43 1.86 -28.99
N LEU A 409 -20.50 1.94 -29.95
CA LEU A 409 -20.23 0.87 -30.91
C LEU A 409 -19.73 -0.41 -30.23
N LEU A 410 -18.85 -0.30 -29.23
CA LEU A 410 -18.38 -1.45 -28.46
C LEU A 410 -19.52 -2.09 -27.63
N ILE A 411 -20.39 -1.27 -27.04
CA ILE A 411 -21.58 -1.74 -26.33
C ILE A 411 -22.47 -2.54 -27.28
N LEU A 412 -22.74 -2.02 -28.48
CA LEU A 412 -23.55 -2.71 -29.49
C LEU A 412 -22.90 -4.02 -29.93
N LYS A 413 -21.60 -4.01 -30.23
CA LYS A 413 -20.84 -5.22 -30.59
C LYS A 413 -21.01 -6.30 -29.52
N THR A 414 -20.75 -5.97 -28.26
CA THR A 414 -20.90 -6.93 -27.16
C THR A 414 -22.36 -7.35 -26.93
N ALA A 415 -23.33 -6.47 -27.16
CA ALA A 415 -24.74 -6.82 -27.05
C ALA A 415 -25.16 -7.86 -28.11
N TYR A 416 -24.66 -7.74 -29.35
CA TYR A 416 -24.89 -8.75 -30.40
C TYR A 416 -24.17 -10.08 -30.11
N GLU A 417 -23.03 -10.08 -29.41
CA GLU A 417 -22.39 -11.30 -28.92
C GLU A 417 -23.21 -12.02 -27.84
N ILE A 418 -24.09 -11.30 -27.12
CA ILE A 418 -25.02 -11.88 -26.13
C ILE A 418 -26.26 -12.46 -26.83
N SER A 419 -27.04 -11.61 -27.51
CA SER A 419 -28.21 -12.03 -28.29
C SER A 419 -28.72 -10.91 -29.20
N GLU A 420 -29.32 -11.26 -30.33
CA GLU A 420 -29.89 -10.27 -31.27
C GLU A 420 -31.05 -9.47 -30.64
N SER A 421 -31.87 -10.13 -29.81
CA SER A 421 -33.00 -9.49 -29.14
C SER A 421 -32.55 -8.47 -28.08
N PHE A 422 -31.46 -8.75 -27.36
CA PHE A 422 -30.86 -7.83 -26.41
C PHE A 422 -30.18 -6.66 -27.13
N ALA A 423 -29.43 -6.94 -28.20
CA ALA A 423 -28.80 -5.90 -29.02
C ALA A 423 -29.79 -4.88 -29.57
N LYS A 424 -30.94 -5.33 -30.10
CA LYS A 424 -32.01 -4.42 -30.58
C LYS A 424 -32.59 -3.53 -29.46
N LYS A 425 -32.67 -4.03 -28.22
CA LYS A 425 -33.10 -3.21 -27.07
C LYS A 425 -32.05 -2.13 -26.75
N ILE A 426 -30.77 -2.50 -26.73
CA ILE A 426 -29.66 -1.57 -26.47
C ILE A 426 -29.53 -0.53 -27.59
N GLU A 427 -29.67 -0.94 -28.84
CA GLU A 427 -29.71 -0.07 -30.02
C GLU A 427 -30.82 0.98 -29.89
N LYS A 428 -32.03 0.57 -29.50
CA LYS A 428 -33.13 1.50 -29.24
C LYS A 428 -32.78 2.52 -28.16
N ILE A 429 -32.14 2.11 -27.07
CA ILE A 429 -31.74 2.99 -25.95
C ILE A 429 -30.65 4.00 -26.39
N ILE A 430 -29.68 3.55 -27.19
CA ILE A 430 -28.58 4.41 -27.64
C ILE A 430 -29.07 5.46 -28.65
N PHE A 431 -29.97 5.10 -29.57
CA PHE A 431 -30.40 6.00 -30.64
C PHE A 431 -31.66 6.82 -30.31
N ASN A 432 -32.51 6.40 -29.37
CA ASN A 432 -33.68 7.19 -28.96
C ASN A 432 -33.37 8.18 -27.83
N GLU A 433 -34.26 9.16 -27.66
CA GLU A 433 -34.27 10.02 -26.48
C GLU A 433 -34.94 9.29 -25.31
N GLU A 434 -34.12 8.76 -24.40
CA GLU A 434 -34.59 8.18 -23.15
C GLU A 434 -34.78 9.27 -22.10
N HIS A 435 -35.89 9.17 -21.37
CA HIS A 435 -36.18 10.04 -20.22
C HIS A 435 -36.24 9.20 -18.95
N LEU A 436 -35.30 9.43 -18.04
CA LEU A 436 -35.38 8.88 -16.71
C LEU A 436 -36.58 9.49 -15.98
N GLU A 437 -37.46 8.69 -15.41
CA GLU A 437 -38.50 9.19 -14.51
C GLU A 437 -37.97 9.17 -13.07
N ASN A 438 -37.68 10.35 -12.53
CA ASN A 438 -37.22 10.52 -11.17
C ASN A 438 -37.79 11.79 -10.54
N GLU A 439 -38.50 11.64 -9.42
CA GLU A 439 -39.20 12.76 -8.75
C GLU A 439 -38.22 13.83 -8.25
N PHE A 440 -37.06 13.43 -7.72
CA PHE A 440 -36.04 14.37 -7.27
C PHE A 440 -35.52 15.19 -8.44
N PHE A 441 -35.23 14.57 -9.59
CA PHE A 441 -34.76 15.28 -10.79
C PHE A 441 -35.81 16.22 -11.39
N LYS A 442 -37.10 15.85 -11.39
CA LYS A 442 -38.20 16.74 -11.80
C LYS A 442 -38.36 17.93 -10.84
N LYS A 443 -38.34 17.68 -9.53
CA LYS A 443 -38.47 18.72 -8.49
C LYS A 443 -37.33 19.75 -8.55
N THR A 444 -36.11 19.28 -8.83
CA THR A 444 -34.89 20.10 -8.89
C THR A 444 -34.59 20.67 -10.27
N LYS A 445 -35.46 20.43 -11.27
CA LYS A 445 -35.28 20.83 -12.68
C LYS A 445 -33.99 20.30 -13.33
N ILE A 446 -33.44 19.21 -12.81
CA ILE A 446 -32.25 18.54 -13.35
C ILE A 446 -32.54 17.95 -14.74
N ASP A 447 -33.78 17.56 -14.99
CA ASP A 447 -34.31 17.06 -16.26
C ASP A 447 -34.15 18.04 -17.43
N GLN A 448 -33.99 19.33 -17.15
CA GLN A 448 -33.80 20.38 -18.17
C GLN A 448 -32.33 20.53 -18.62
N LEU A 449 -31.39 19.82 -18.01
CA LEU A 449 -29.97 19.91 -18.35
C LEU A 449 -29.61 19.11 -19.60
N GLY A 450 -28.76 19.67 -20.46
CA GLY A 450 -28.30 18.97 -21.68
C GLY A 450 -27.55 17.66 -21.41
N ARG A 451 -27.05 17.43 -20.19
CA ARG A 451 -26.38 16.18 -19.78
C ARG A 451 -27.35 15.12 -19.26
N TYR A 452 -28.60 15.48 -18.96
CA TYR A 452 -29.65 14.59 -18.47
C TYR A 452 -29.91 13.41 -19.41
N LYS A 453 -29.82 13.65 -20.72
CA LYS A 453 -29.97 12.61 -21.75
C LYS A 453 -28.91 11.51 -21.62
N ASN A 454 -27.67 11.88 -21.31
CA ASN A 454 -26.60 10.88 -21.09
C ASN A 454 -26.84 10.07 -19.82
N TRP A 455 -27.27 10.73 -18.74
CA TRP A 455 -27.61 10.07 -17.49
C TRP A 455 -28.79 9.11 -17.62
N SER A 456 -29.81 9.48 -18.39
CA SER A 456 -30.95 8.62 -18.69
C SER A 456 -30.52 7.37 -19.47
N LYS A 457 -29.60 7.52 -20.44
CA LYS A 457 -29.06 6.39 -21.22
C LYS A 457 -28.26 5.41 -20.38
N VAL A 458 -27.35 5.86 -19.50
CA VAL A 458 -26.58 4.93 -18.65
C VAL A 458 -27.46 4.17 -17.69
N VAL A 459 -28.46 4.83 -17.09
CA VAL A 459 -29.44 4.17 -16.23
C VAL A 459 -30.25 3.13 -17.02
N ALA A 460 -30.74 3.48 -18.21
CA ALA A 460 -31.52 2.58 -19.07
C ALA A 460 -30.71 1.36 -19.52
N ILE A 461 -29.45 1.54 -19.95
CA ILE A 461 -28.54 0.44 -20.33
C ILE A 461 -28.33 -0.49 -19.14
N ASN A 462 -28.01 0.04 -17.96
CA ASN A 462 -27.75 -0.77 -16.77
C ASN A 462 -29.01 -1.53 -16.31
N ILE A 463 -30.20 -0.92 -16.41
CA ILE A 463 -31.49 -1.60 -16.17
C ILE A 463 -31.72 -2.72 -17.18
N ALA A 464 -31.44 -2.49 -18.48
CA ALA A 464 -31.60 -3.49 -19.51
C ALA A 464 -30.69 -4.70 -19.26
N VAL A 465 -29.43 -4.47 -18.87
CA VAL A 465 -28.48 -5.53 -18.50
C VAL A 465 -29.01 -6.35 -17.31
N TYR A 466 -29.48 -5.69 -16.24
CA TYR A 466 -30.02 -6.39 -15.07
C TYR A 466 -31.28 -7.18 -15.40
N LYS A 467 -32.14 -6.63 -16.27
CA LYS A 467 -33.35 -7.32 -16.73
C LYS A 467 -33.02 -8.57 -17.54
N GLU A 468 -32.01 -8.52 -18.42
CA GLU A 468 -31.55 -9.68 -19.18
C GLU A 468 -30.98 -10.79 -18.27
N LEU A 469 -30.34 -10.41 -17.16
CA LEU A 469 -29.84 -11.35 -16.15
C LEU A 469 -30.91 -11.81 -15.13
N ASN A 470 -32.17 -11.39 -15.26
CA ASN A 470 -33.25 -11.62 -14.28
C ASN A 470 -32.93 -11.13 -12.87
N LEU A 471 -32.34 -9.93 -12.78
CA LEU A 471 -31.94 -9.28 -11.54
C LEU A 471 -32.82 -8.07 -11.20
N ASN A 472 -32.81 -7.67 -9.94
CA ASN A 472 -33.57 -6.51 -9.46
C ASN A 472 -33.05 -5.18 -10.03
N THR A 473 -33.89 -4.55 -10.85
CA THR A 473 -33.58 -3.32 -11.58
C THR A 473 -33.61 -2.08 -10.68
N LYS A 474 -34.30 -2.10 -9.54
CA LYS A 474 -34.37 -0.96 -8.61
C LYS A 474 -33.03 -0.68 -7.93
N ILE A 475 -32.28 -1.74 -7.61
CA ILE A 475 -30.96 -1.64 -6.99
C ILE A 475 -30.00 -0.92 -7.95
N ILE A 476 -29.91 -1.37 -9.20
CA ILE A 476 -28.99 -0.75 -10.17
C ILE A 476 -29.42 0.66 -10.55
N GLN A 477 -30.73 0.91 -10.67
CA GLN A 477 -31.24 2.26 -10.93
C GLN A 477 -30.80 3.22 -9.82
N SER A 478 -31.04 2.86 -8.56
CA SER A 478 -30.69 3.68 -7.40
C SER A 478 -29.17 3.86 -7.27
N ALA A 479 -28.39 2.80 -7.50
CA ALA A 479 -26.93 2.85 -7.45
C ALA A 479 -26.34 3.75 -8.55
N THR A 480 -26.86 3.66 -9.78
CA THR A 480 -26.43 4.52 -10.90
C THR A 480 -26.74 6.00 -10.62
N ILE A 481 -27.93 6.30 -10.06
CA ILE A 481 -28.32 7.67 -9.71
C ILE A 481 -27.41 8.20 -8.58
N TYR A 482 -27.12 7.38 -7.57
CA TYR A 482 -26.19 7.74 -6.50
C TYR A 482 -24.81 8.12 -7.05
N GLU A 483 -24.31 7.34 -8.01
CA GLU A 483 -23.01 7.57 -8.65
C GLU A 483 -22.98 8.85 -9.50
N ILE A 484 -24.06 9.12 -10.26
CA ILE A 484 -24.22 10.38 -11.00
C ILE A 484 -24.10 11.59 -10.06
N LEU A 485 -24.82 11.58 -8.94
CA LEU A 485 -24.80 12.67 -7.96
C LEU A 485 -23.43 12.83 -7.30
N LYS A 486 -22.78 11.70 -6.95
CA LYS A 486 -21.44 11.68 -6.38
C LYS A 486 -20.41 12.30 -7.32
N ASN A 487 -20.49 11.99 -8.61
CA ASN A 487 -19.60 12.57 -9.62
C ASN A 487 -19.81 14.07 -9.80
N GLU A 488 -21.04 14.57 -9.71
CA GLU A 488 -21.31 16.01 -9.78
C GLU A 488 -20.73 16.77 -8.58
N ILE A 489 -20.80 16.19 -7.37
CA ILE A 489 -20.13 16.74 -6.18
C ILE A 489 -18.62 16.79 -6.40
N TYR A 490 -18.02 15.67 -6.83
CA TYR A 490 -16.57 15.59 -7.06
C TYR A 490 -16.08 16.63 -8.09
N VAL A 491 -16.84 16.84 -9.17
CA VAL A 491 -16.51 17.82 -10.21
C VAL A 491 -16.60 19.25 -9.68
N TRP A 492 -17.59 19.54 -8.84
CA TRP A 492 -17.73 20.84 -8.17
C TRP A 492 -16.55 21.13 -7.23
N GLU A 493 -16.17 20.19 -6.38
CA GLU A 493 -15.06 20.36 -5.42
C GLU A 493 -13.72 20.56 -6.12
N THR A 494 -13.48 19.81 -7.19
CA THR A 494 -12.19 19.85 -7.90
C THR A 494 -12.04 21.07 -8.81
N VAL A 495 -13.15 21.69 -9.24
CA VAL A 495 -13.14 22.82 -10.17
C VAL A 495 -14.19 23.86 -9.77
N LYS A 496 -13.75 24.95 -9.13
CA LYS A 496 -14.61 26.06 -8.66
C LYS A 496 -15.45 26.77 -9.75
N LYS A 497 -15.12 26.59 -11.05
CA LYS A 497 -15.87 27.12 -12.22
C LYS A 497 -16.33 26.00 -13.16
N SER A 498 -16.74 24.85 -12.62
CA SER A 498 -17.31 23.75 -13.41
C SER A 498 -18.76 24.01 -13.79
N ASP A 499 -19.28 23.29 -14.79
CA ASP A 499 -20.70 23.30 -15.20
C ASP A 499 -21.54 22.30 -14.39
N SER A 500 -21.22 22.13 -13.09
CA SER A 500 -21.83 21.13 -12.20
C SER A 500 -23.18 21.58 -11.63
N LEU A 501 -24.00 20.63 -11.16
CA LEU A 501 -25.29 20.93 -10.52
C LEU A 501 -25.22 22.02 -9.43
N LEU A 502 -24.19 21.93 -8.58
CA LEU A 502 -23.95 22.83 -7.45
C LEU A 502 -23.46 24.22 -7.87
N SER A 503 -22.81 24.34 -9.04
CA SER A 503 -22.29 25.63 -9.53
C SER A 503 -23.37 26.55 -10.11
N LYS A 504 -24.53 25.99 -10.49
CA LYS A 504 -25.66 26.71 -11.08
C LYS A 504 -26.71 27.13 -10.05
N ASP A 505 -26.43 26.92 -8.77
CA ASP A 505 -27.37 27.12 -7.66
C ASP A 505 -28.74 26.43 -7.86
N LEU A 506 -28.77 25.36 -8.67
CA LEU A 506 -30.00 24.62 -8.98
C LEU A 506 -30.45 23.75 -7.82
N VAL A 507 -29.49 23.16 -7.09
CA VAL A 507 -29.72 22.24 -5.98
C VAL A 507 -28.68 22.49 -4.91
N ASN A 508 -29.10 22.48 -3.65
CA ASN A 508 -28.17 22.62 -2.53
C ASN A 508 -27.43 21.29 -2.28
N TYR A 509 -26.17 21.36 -1.85
CA TYR A 509 -25.38 20.20 -1.40
C TYR A 509 -26.14 19.35 -0.36
N ASN A 510 -26.83 20.01 0.57
CA ASN A 510 -27.62 19.32 1.59
C ASN A 510 -28.76 18.49 0.99
N GLU A 511 -29.42 18.98 -0.06
CA GLU A 511 -30.51 18.26 -0.73
C GLU A 511 -29.98 17.06 -1.51
N ILE A 512 -28.83 17.20 -2.19
CA ILE A 512 -28.15 16.08 -2.84
C ILE A 512 -27.74 15.01 -1.82
N SER A 513 -27.16 15.43 -0.69
CA SER A 513 -26.74 14.51 0.37
C SER A 513 -27.92 13.78 1.03
N GLN A 514 -29.02 14.48 1.29
CA GLN A 514 -30.26 13.85 1.79
C GLN A 514 -30.79 12.81 0.81
N TYR A 515 -30.85 13.13 -0.47
CA TYR A 515 -31.33 12.20 -1.49
C TYR A 515 -30.39 11.00 -1.69
N GLN A 516 -29.06 11.20 -1.59
CA GLN A 516 -28.08 10.12 -1.60
C GLN A 516 -28.28 9.14 -0.42
N ASN A 517 -28.63 9.64 0.77
CA ASN A 517 -28.96 8.78 1.92
C ASN A 517 -30.27 8.02 1.68
N GLU A 518 -31.27 8.65 1.08
CA GLU A 518 -32.53 8.00 0.71
C GLU A 518 -32.31 6.88 -0.31
N LEU A 519 -31.45 7.09 -1.31
CA LEU A 519 -31.05 6.06 -2.28
C LEU A 519 -30.32 4.90 -1.60
N ILE A 520 -29.41 5.17 -0.65
CA ILE A 520 -28.75 4.12 0.13
C ILE A 520 -29.79 3.30 0.90
N PHE A 521 -30.77 3.97 1.54
CA PHE A 521 -31.84 3.29 2.27
C PHE A 521 -32.70 2.41 1.35
N ILE A 522 -33.06 2.90 0.16
CA ILE A 522 -33.80 2.11 -0.84
C ILE A 522 -33.00 0.86 -1.25
N ILE A 523 -31.71 1.03 -1.56
CA ILE A 523 -30.81 -0.08 -1.92
C ILE A 523 -30.73 -1.10 -0.78
N GLU A 524 -30.56 -0.63 0.45
CA GLU A 524 -30.50 -1.47 1.64
C GLU A 524 -31.79 -2.28 1.83
N GLN A 525 -32.95 -1.64 1.70
CA GLN A 525 -34.26 -2.29 1.81
C GLN A 525 -34.46 -3.35 0.73
N GLU A 526 -34.13 -3.05 -0.52
CA GLU A 526 -34.27 -4.01 -1.63
C GLU A 526 -33.31 -5.21 -1.46
N LEU A 527 -32.07 -4.98 -1.03
CA LEU A 527 -31.13 -6.07 -0.76
C LEU A 527 -31.52 -6.91 0.47
N LYS A 528 -32.13 -6.30 1.51
CA LYS A 528 -32.70 -7.02 2.66
C LYS A 528 -33.90 -7.88 2.25
N LYS A 529 -34.80 -7.38 1.39
CA LYS A 529 -35.93 -8.16 0.85
C LYS A 529 -35.45 -9.41 0.11
N GLU A 530 -34.32 -9.30 -0.58
CA GLU A 530 -33.70 -10.43 -1.28
C GLU A 530 -32.92 -11.41 -0.38
N LYS A 531 -32.93 -11.19 0.94
CA LYS A 531 -32.15 -11.96 1.94
C LYS A 531 -30.66 -12.07 1.56
N ASN A 532 -30.12 -11.03 0.92
CA ASN A 532 -28.77 -11.09 0.39
C ASN A 532 -27.74 -10.62 1.44
N ASN A 533 -26.93 -11.54 1.97
CA ASN A 533 -25.85 -11.25 2.94
C ASN A 533 -24.73 -10.33 2.39
N ALA A 534 -24.80 -9.90 1.13
CA ALA A 534 -23.91 -8.90 0.56
C ALA A 534 -24.35 -7.45 0.78
N TYR A 535 -25.54 -7.18 1.32
CA TYR A 535 -26.06 -5.82 1.47
C TYR A 535 -25.13 -4.89 2.26
N VAL A 536 -24.57 -5.38 3.37
CA VAL A 536 -23.58 -4.62 4.16
C VAL A 536 -22.34 -4.28 3.33
N LYS A 537 -21.81 -5.23 2.53
CA LYS A 537 -20.67 -4.99 1.63
C LYS A 537 -21.02 -4.02 0.50
N TYR A 538 -22.21 -4.14 -0.07
CA TYR A 538 -22.67 -3.31 -1.19
C TYR A 538 -22.89 -1.85 -0.74
N VAL A 539 -23.57 -1.66 0.40
CA VAL A 539 -23.79 -0.34 1.01
C VAL A 539 -22.49 0.27 1.52
N ARG A 540 -21.64 -0.50 2.19
CA ARG A 540 -20.31 -0.08 2.60
C ARG A 540 -19.46 0.33 1.40
N PHE A 541 -19.56 -0.39 0.29
CA PHE A 541 -18.83 -0.04 -0.93
C PHE A 541 -19.32 1.29 -1.54
N LEU A 542 -20.65 1.50 -1.58
CA LEU A 542 -21.27 2.79 -1.92
C LEU A 542 -20.68 3.96 -1.15
N THR A 543 -20.43 3.77 0.14
CA THR A 543 -19.97 4.83 1.03
C THR A 543 -18.44 4.97 1.15
N GLU A 544 -17.65 3.91 0.95
CA GLU A 544 -16.20 3.90 1.26
C GLU A 544 -15.24 4.33 0.12
N THR A 545 -15.70 4.49 -1.12
CA THR A 545 -14.78 4.69 -2.27
C THR A 545 -14.72 6.11 -2.80
N PHE A 546 -13.71 6.85 -2.37
CA PHE A 546 -12.69 7.61 -3.13
C PHE A 546 -11.94 8.42 -2.09
N GLY A 547 -10.61 8.39 -2.15
CA GLY A 547 -9.75 8.99 -1.13
C GLY A 547 -10.21 10.40 -0.77
N LYS A 548 -10.39 10.61 0.54
CA LYS A 548 -11.03 11.75 1.19
C LYS A 548 -12.57 11.71 1.23
N LEU A 549 -13.18 10.59 1.63
CA LEU A 549 -14.24 10.74 2.62
C LEU A 549 -13.61 10.69 4.00
N TYR A 550 -13.09 11.82 4.46
CA TYR A 550 -12.61 11.88 5.83
C TYR A 550 -13.83 11.79 6.76
N LEU A 551 -13.66 11.20 7.94
CA LEU A 551 -14.50 11.55 9.10
C LEU A 551 -14.50 13.08 9.42
N SER A 552 -13.72 13.87 8.67
CA SER A 552 -13.71 15.34 8.61
C SER A 552 -14.63 15.95 7.54
N ASP A 553 -15.42 15.17 6.80
CA ASP A 553 -16.50 15.67 5.90
C ASP A 553 -17.82 15.88 6.64
N LYS A 554 -17.71 16.18 7.94
CA LYS A 554 -18.77 16.96 8.58
C LYS A 554 -18.71 18.35 7.93
N PRO A 555 -19.86 18.98 7.64
CA PRO A 555 -19.88 20.35 7.14
C PRO A 555 -18.96 21.23 8.00
N PRO A 556 -18.29 22.26 7.45
CA PRO A 556 -17.48 23.16 8.25
C PRO A 556 -18.30 23.54 9.49
N LEU A 557 -17.72 23.28 10.66
CA LEU A 557 -18.43 23.41 11.94
C LEU A 557 -19.21 24.71 11.92
N SER A 558 -20.53 24.61 12.13
CA SER A 558 -21.38 25.78 12.31
C SER A 558 -20.75 26.68 13.40
N ILE A 559 -21.15 27.94 13.48
CA ILE A 559 -20.64 28.83 14.55
C ILE A 559 -20.81 28.16 15.93
N TYR A 560 -21.93 27.47 16.14
CA TYR A 560 -22.19 26.64 17.33
C TYR A 560 -21.24 25.44 17.46
N GLY A 561 -20.92 24.75 16.36
CA GLY A 561 -19.95 23.67 16.36
C GLY A 561 -18.53 24.15 16.69
N LYS A 562 -18.11 25.32 16.22
CA LYS A 562 -16.81 25.91 16.55
C LYS A 562 -16.73 26.31 18.02
N ILE A 563 -17.81 26.90 18.55
CA ILE A 563 -17.93 27.22 19.98
C ILE A 563 -17.90 25.94 20.82
N GLY A 564 -18.64 24.90 20.42
CA GLY A 564 -18.65 23.61 21.11
C GLY A 564 -17.28 22.93 21.11
N LEU A 565 -16.56 22.96 19.97
CA LEU A 565 -15.20 22.44 19.88
C LEU A 565 -14.22 23.23 20.76
N ALA A 566 -14.32 24.56 20.76
CA ALA A 566 -13.51 25.41 21.63
C ALA A 566 -13.78 25.10 23.11
N PHE A 567 -15.03 24.90 23.50
CA PHE A 567 -15.40 24.47 24.84
C PHE A 567 -14.82 23.10 25.20
N ILE A 568 -14.90 22.11 24.31
CA ILE A 568 -14.29 20.78 24.51
C ILE A 568 -12.78 20.92 24.73
N TYR A 569 -12.08 21.71 23.90
CA TYR A 569 -10.64 21.94 24.09
C TYR A 569 -10.34 22.63 25.40
N LEU A 570 -11.15 23.62 25.82
CA LEU A 570 -10.98 24.29 27.11
C LEU A 570 -11.12 23.29 28.25
N VAL A 571 -12.14 22.43 28.22
CA VAL A 571 -12.33 21.37 29.23
C VAL A 571 -11.15 20.39 29.24
N LEU A 572 -10.68 19.96 28.07
CA LEU A 572 -9.53 19.04 27.97
C LEU A 572 -8.23 19.68 28.47
N ILE A 573 -7.99 20.96 28.17
CA ILE A 573 -6.83 21.71 28.67
C ILE A 573 -6.92 21.86 30.18
N ALA A 574 -8.08 22.23 30.72
CA ALA A 574 -8.30 22.32 32.15
C ALA A 574 -8.05 20.96 32.84
N TRP A 575 -8.56 19.88 32.26
CA TRP A 575 -8.35 18.52 32.75
C TRP A 575 -6.89 18.11 32.73
N ALA A 576 -6.17 18.41 31.64
CA ALA A 576 -4.75 18.17 31.52
C ALA A 576 -3.95 18.96 32.57
N LEU A 577 -4.29 20.23 32.81
CA LEU A 577 -3.65 21.05 33.84
C LEU A 577 -3.88 20.48 35.24
N ILE A 578 -5.10 20.03 35.56
CA ILE A 578 -5.41 19.37 36.84
C ILE A 578 -4.53 18.14 37.07
N ILE A 579 -4.24 17.37 36.01
CA ILE A 579 -3.38 16.17 36.08
C ILE A 579 -1.89 16.54 36.14
N ILE A 580 -1.44 17.54 35.39
CA ILE A 580 -0.02 17.91 35.28
C ILE A 580 0.49 18.56 36.57
N VAL A 581 -0.34 19.34 37.26
CA VAL A 581 0.05 20.05 38.49
C VAL A 581 0.62 19.11 39.57
N PRO A 582 -0.05 18.02 40.00
CA PRO A 582 0.50 17.11 41.01
C PRO A 582 1.74 16.36 40.52
N ILE A 583 1.82 16.00 39.23
CA ILE A 583 3.01 15.34 38.65
C ILE A 583 4.21 16.30 38.71
N THR A 584 4.00 17.56 38.34
CA THR A 584 5.04 18.60 38.39
C THR A 584 5.53 18.81 39.82
N GLN A 585 4.63 18.75 40.81
CA GLN A 585 5.01 18.82 42.23
C GLN A 585 5.94 17.66 42.64
N VAL A 586 5.61 16.43 42.24
CA VAL A 586 6.47 15.27 42.51
C VAL A 586 7.84 15.44 41.85
N VAL A 587 7.88 15.93 40.61
CA VAL A 587 9.14 16.21 39.90
C VAL A 587 9.97 17.25 40.65
N LEU A 588 9.37 18.38 41.02
CA LEU A 588 10.08 19.44 41.75
C LEU A 588 10.61 18.95 43.09
N GLN A 589 9.81 18.19 43.85
CA GLN A 589 10.24 17.65 45.14
C GLN A 589 11.34 16.60 45.03
N ALA A 590 11.37 15.82 43.95
CA ALA A 590 12.44 14.85 43.72
C ALA A 590 13.80 15.51 43.47
N PHE A 591 13.82 16.63 42.72
CA PHE A 591 15.06 17.31 42.33
C PHE A 591 15.45 18.49 43.23
N ASN A 592 14.67 18.81 44.26
CA ASN A 592 14.99 19.92 45.15
C ASN A 592 15.98 19.52 46.24
N TRP A 593 17.08 20.25 46.40
CA TRP A 593 18.01 20.07 47.52
C TRP A 593 17.34 20.29 48.88
N TYR A 594 16.45 21.28 48.98
CA TYR A 594 15.78 21.62 50.24
C TYR A 594 14.73 20.59 50.70
N SER A 595 14.39 19.61 49.86
CA SER A 595 13.57 18.46 50.24
C SER A 595 14.41 17.24 50.64
N ALA A 596 15.74 17.32 50.55
CA ALA A 596 16.64 16.23 50.90
C ALA A 596 16.89 16.18 52.40
N ASN A 597 16.83 14.95 52.95
CA ASN A 597 17.09 14.70 54.36
C ASN A 597 18.55 15.01 54.77
N GLU A 598 19.47 15.07 53.82
CA GLU A 598 20.86 15.47 54.05
C GLU A 598 21.04 17.00 54.19
N SER A 599 20.00 17.80 53.93
CA SER A 599 20.02 19.26 54.10
C SER A 599 19.92 19.66 55.59
N THR A 600 20.98 19.38 56.35
CA THR A 600 21.12 19.73 57.78
C THR A 600 21.23 21.24 58.05
N SER A 601 21.10 22.10 57.04
CA SER A 601 21.33 23.55 57.16
C SER A 601 20.11 24.42 57.45
N THR A 602 18.92 23.86 57.67
CA THR A 602 17.77 24.65 58.15
C THR A 602 17.13 23.99 59.36
N ALA A 603 17.47 24.52 60.53
CA ALA A 603 16.87 24.27 61.84
C ALA A 603 15.44 23.69 61.78
N GLY A 604 15.31 22.38 61.99
CA GLY A 604 14.27 21.80 62.83
C GLY A 604 12.81 22.16 62.56
N LYS A 605 12.40 22.43 61.33
CA LYS A 605 10.98 22.40 60.95
C LYS A 605 10.77 21.40 59.83
N LEU A 606 10.40 20.18 60.24
CA LEU A 606 9.81 19.15 59.39
C LEU A 606 8.78 19.76 58.43
N GLY A 607 8.94 19.48 57.13
CA GLY A 607 7.84 19.19 56.21
C GLY A 607 6.66 20.16 56.09
N THR A 608 6.80 21.44 56.42
CA THR A 608 5.69 22.42 56.34
C THR A 608 5.74 23.35 55.12
N LEU A 609 6.83 23.30 54.34
CA LEU A 609 7.05 24.14 53.15
C LEU A 609 6.80 23.43 51.81
N GLY A 610 6.19 22.24 51.82
CA GLY A 610 5.75 21.51 50.63
C GLY A 610 4.55 22.14 49.90
N ARG A 611 4.42 23.47 49.93
CA ARG A 611 3.38 24.22 49.20
C ARG A 611 4.04 25.16 48.21
N PHE A 612 3.91 24.85 46.92
CA PHE A 612 4.04 25.78 45.78
C PHE A 612 5.10 26.90 45.90
N ASP A 613 6.26 26.65 46.52
CA ASP A 613 7.28 27.69 46.66
C ASP A 613 8.36 27.51 45.60
N PHE A 614 8.04 27.97 44.39
CA PHE A 614 8.99 28.05 43.28
C PHE A 614 10.19 28.97 43.58
N LYS A 615 10.16 29.77 44.67
CA LYS A 615 11.25 30.69 45.01
C LYS A 615 12.44 29.99 45.67
N ARG A 616 12.28 28.76 46.17
CA ARG A 616 13.33 27.99 46.87
C ARG A 616 13.58 26.63 46.22
N PHE A 617 13.88 26.65 44.93
CA PHE A 617 14.33 25.48 44.18
C PHE A 617 15.85 25.51 43.97
N ALA A 618 16.53 24.48 44.43
CA ALA A 618 17.92 24.23 44.10
C ALA A 618 18.03 22.82 43.52
N PHE A 619 18.42 22.71 42.25
CA PHE A 619 18.51 21.44 41.55
C PHE A 619 19.61 20.55 42.16
N SER A 620 19.26 19.32 42.56
CA SER A 620 20.20 18.34 43.10
C SER A 620 19.69 16.91 42.92
N PHE A 621 20.61 15.96 42.83
CA PHE A 621 20.33 14.51 42.83
C PHE A 621 20.39 13.88 44.22
N ALA A 622 20.56 14.67 45.29
CA ALA A 622 20.74 14.17 46.66
C ALA A 622 19.63 13.22 47.12
N ASN A 623 18.37 13.48 46.74
CA ASN A 623 17.25 12.59 47.05
C ASN A 623 17.39 11.20 46.39
N PHE A 624 17.95 11.14 45.19
CA PHE A 624 18.21 9.88 44.49
C PHE A 624 19.38 9.14 45.13
N SER A 625 20.47 9.83 45.45
CA SER A 625 21.61 9.24 46.17
C SER A 625 21.17 8.69 47.53
N TYR A 626 20.43 9.48 48.33
CA TYR A 626 19.87 9.01 49.60
C TYR A 626 19.00 7.77 49.42
N LEU A 627 18.14 7.74 48.39
CA LEU A 627 17.27 6.61 48.12
C LEU A 627 18.06 5.32 47.80
N PHE A 628 19.12 5.39 46.99
CA PHE A 628 19.89 4.19 46.62
C PHE A 628 20.95 3.78 47.66
N GLU A 629 21.55 4.73 48.38
CA GLU A 629 22.65 4.47 49.30
C GLU A 629 22.19 4.23 50.75
N ARG A 630 21.10 4.89 51.17
CA ARG A 630 20.60 4.81 52.57
C ARG A 630 19.39 3.90 52.72
N THR A 631 18.86 3.34 51.63
CA THR A 631 17.70 2.45 51.67
C THR A 631 17.92 1.21 50.79
N PHE A 632 17.05 0.21 50.92
CA PHE A 632 17.08 -1.00 50.10
C PHE A 632 16.29 -0.85 48.78
N PHE A 633 16.07 0.39 48.30
CA PHE A 633 15.22 0.68 47.14
C PHE A 633 15.53 -0.15 45.89
N GLY A 634 16.81 -0.42 45.60
CA GLY A 634 17.19 -1.28 44.48
C GLY A 634 16.61 -2.70 44.58
N TYR A 635 16.62 -3.28 45.78
CA TYR A 635 15.97 -4.58 46.04
C TYR A 635 14.45 -4.46 45.96
N TRP A 636 13.87 -3.41 46.53
CA TRP A 636 12.43 -3.22 46.51
C TRP A 636 11.87 -3.08 45.10
N LEU A 637 12.57 -2.34 44.23
CA LEU A 637 12.21 -2.18 42.83
C LEU A 637 12.29 -3.51 42.07
N LEU A 638 13.35 -4.29 42.32
CA LEU A 638 13.51 -5.61 41.70
C LEU A 638 12.44 -6.60 42.16
N ASN A 639 12.13 -6.64 43.46
CA ASN A 639 11.07 -7.48 44.02
C ASN A 639 9.71 -7.12 43.41
N SER A 640 9.38 -5.83 43.33
CA SER A 640 8.14 -5.37 42.67
C SER A 640 8.08 -5.72 41.20
N LEU A 641 9.17 -5.55 40.45
CA LEU A 641 9.24 -5.94 39.03
C LEU A 641 9.02 -7.44 38.85
N VAL A 642 9.67 -8.26 39.66
CA VAL A 642 9.54 -9.73 39.59
C VAL A 642 8.12 -10.15 39.92
N ILE A 643 7.57 -9.70 41.05
CA ILE A 643 6.21 -10.05 41.49
C ILE A 643 5.18 -9.59 40.45
N ALA A 644 5.21 -8.32 40.03
CA ALA A 644 4.24 -7.79 39.07
C ALA A 644 4.33 -8.45 37.69
N THR A 645 5.55 -8.74 37.19
CA THR A 645 5.73 -9.38 35.88
C THR A 645 5.24 -10.82 35.89
N ILE A 646 5.57 -11.59 36.93
CA ILE A 646 5.11 -12.98 37.06
C ILE A 646 3.59 -13.02 37.21
N THR A 647 3.02 -12.19 38.10
CA THR A 647 1.57 -12.06 38.26
C THR A 647 0.89 -11.70 36.94
N MET A 648 1.41 -10.72 36.20
CA MET A 648 0.89 -10.32 34.89
C MET A 648 0.87 -11.49 33.90
N ILE A 649 1.98 -12.22 33.76
CA ILE A 649 2.09 -13.35 32.81
C ILE A 649 1.06 -14.43 33.14
N PHE A 650 1.03 -14.89 34.41
CA PHE A 650 0.09 -15.93 34.81
C PHE A 650 -1.36 -15.47 34.68
N MET A 651 -1.66 -14.23 35.07
CA MET A 651 -3.00 -13.68 34.96
C MET A 651 -3.46 -13.61 33.51
N VAL A 652 -2.63 -13.10 32.59
CA VAL A 652 -2.98 -13.05 31.16
C VAL A 652 -3.22 -14.45 30.60
N LEU A 653 -2.34 -15.42 30.90
CA LEU A 653 -2.46 -16.78 30.39
C LEU A 653 -3.72 -17.48 30.91
N ILE A 654 -3.93 -17.46 32.23
CA ILE A 654 -5.08 -18.13 32.87
C ILE A 654 -6.37 -17.44 32.45
N THR A 655 -6.43 -16.11 32.50
CA THR A 655 -7.61 -15.37 32.07
C THR A 655 -7.90 -15.60 30.59
N ALA A 656 -6.90 -15.68 29.71
CA ALA A 656 -7.12 -16.00 28.30
C ALA A 656 -7.77 -17.37 28.10
N MET A 657 -7.26 -18.40 28.77
CA MET A 657 -7.81 -19.76 28.70
C MET A 657 -9.22 -19.83 29.26
N VAL A 658 -9.44 -19.29 30.46
CA VAL A 658 -10.74 -19.33 31.14
C VAL A 658 -11.76 -18.47 30.39
N GLY A 659 -11.39 -17.26 29.98
CA GLY A 659 -12.23 -16.37 29.17
C GLY A 659 -12.64 -17.01 27.85
N TYR A 660 -11.72 -17.73 27.18
CA TYR A 660 -12.04 -18.48 25.97
C TYR A 660 -13.06 -19.60 26.23
N ALA A 661 -12.86 -20.41 27.28
CA ALA A 661 -13.81 -21.46 27.66
C ALA A 661 -15.20 -20.88 28.00
N PHE A 662 -15.24 -19.77 28.75
CA PHE A 662 -16.47 -19.08 29.08
C PHE A 662 -17.09 -18.31 27.91
N SER A 663 -16.36 -17.99 26.84
CA SER A 663 -16.98 -17.44 25.63
C SER A 663 -17.51 -18.60 24.75
N ARG A 664 -16.64 -19.52 24.33
CA ARG A 664 -16.94 -20.50 23.27
C ARG A 664 -17.56 -21.80 23.72
N PHE A 665 -17.27 -22.30 24.91
CA PHE A 665 -17.79 -23.61 25.33
C PHE A 665 -19.16 -23.51 25.99
N ARG A 666 -19.94 -24.59 25.83
CA ARG A 666 -21.23 -24.79 26.46
C ARG A 666 -21.07 -25.88 27.52
N PHE A 667 -21.22 -25.52 28.79
CA PHE A 667 -21.18 -26.47 29.91
C PHE A 667 -22.25 -26.10 30.95
N LYS A 668 -22.72 -27.10 31.70
CA LYS A 668 -23.75 -26.92 32.73
C LYS A 668 -23.20 -26.03 33.85
N GLY A 669 -24.00 -25.06 34.30
CA GLY A 669 -23.59 -24.13 35.37
C GLY A 669 -22.68 -22.96 34.94
N LYS A 670 -22.43 -22.75 33.64
CA LYS A 670 -21.62 -21.63 33.11
C LYS A 670 -22.03 -20.24 33.62
N ARG A 671 -23.32 -19.92 33.61
CA ARG A 671 -23.81 -18.62 34.11
C ARG A 671 -23.72 -18.51 35.64
N ILE A 672 -24.10 -19.58 36.33
CA ILE A 672 -24.12 -19.63 37.80
C ILE A 672 -22.69 -19.49 38.33
N SER A 673 -21.74 -20.29 37.84
CA SER A 673 -20.33 -20.20 38.23
C SER A 673 -19.75 -18.80 38.03
N LEU A 674 -19.92 -18.19 36.85
CA LEU A 674 -19.40 -16.84 36.59
C LEU A 674 -20.02 -15.79 37.53
N MET A 675 -21.33 -15.87 37.78
CA MET A 675 -22.02 -14.96 38.71
C MET A 675 -21.60 -15.18 40.17
N THR A 676 -21.49 -16.43 40.62
CA THR A 676 -21.08 -16.76 41.99
C THR A 676 -19.68 -16.22 42.28
N VAL A 677 -18.72 -16.43 41.38
CA VAL A 677 -17.35 -15.96 41.59
C VAL A 677 -17.30 -14.42 41.58
N MET A 678 -18.12 -13.76 40.75
CA MET A 678 -18.27 -12.30 40.78
C MET A 678 -18.85 -11.77 42.09
N LEU A 679 -19.88 -12.42 42.62
CA LEU A 679 -20.47 -12.04 43.91
C LEU A 679 -19.45 -12.18 45.05
N ILE A 680 -18.64 -13.25 45.04
CA ILE A 680 -17.56 -13.44 46.01
C ILE A 680 -16.53 -12.32 45.90
N GLN A 681 -16.22 -11.83 44.69
CA GLN A 681 -15.26 -10.75 44.47
C GLN A 681 -15.74 -9.38 45.00
N MET A 682 -17.04 -9.20 45.22
CA MET A 682 -17.58 -7.97 45.84
C MET A 682 -17.25 -7.88 47.34
N ILE A 683 -16.82 -8.98 47.96
CA ILE A 683 -16.33 -8.97 49.33
C ILE A 683 -15.00 -8.19 49.35
N PRO A 684 -14.88 -7.15 50.19
CA PRO A 684 -13.65 -6.36 50.26
C PRO A 684 -12.44 -7.22 50.60
N THR A 685 -11.41 -7.21 49.76
CA THR A 685 -10.21 -8.06 49.91
C THR A 685 -9.47 -7.84 51.23
N VAL A 686 -9.54 -6.62 51.78
CA VAL A 686 -8.94 -6.28 53.08
C VAL A 686 -9.49 -7.14 54.22
N SER A 687 -10.77 -7.55 54.16
CA SER A 687 -11.37 -8.42 55.17
C SER A 687 -10.74 -9.82 55.19
N SER A 688 -10.10 -10.24 54.09
CA SER A 688 -9.45 -11.54 53.93
C SER A 688 -7.98 -11.55 54.33
N PHE A 689 -7.40 -10.42 54.78
CA PHE A 689 -5.98 -10.34 55.10
C PHE A 689 -5.55 -11.29 56.22
N ILE A 690 -6.34 -11.40 57.29
CA ILE A 690 -6.07 -12.35 58.38
C ILE A 690 -6.05 -13.78 57.83
N VAL A 691 -7.01 -14.11 56.95
CA VAL A 691 -7.10 -15.43 56.33
C VAL A 691 -5.89 -15.70 55.44
N PHE A 692 -5.47 -14.72 54.62
CA PHE A 692 -4.27 -14.86 53.79
C PHE A 692 -3.00 -15.02 54.62
N TYR A 693 -2.87 -14.31 55.74
CA TYR A 693 -1.74 -14.44 56.64
C TYR A 693 -1.68 -15.82 57.31
N VAL A 694 -2.81 -16.31 57.83
CA VAL A 694 -2.88 -17.66 58.41
C VAL A 694 -2.61 -18.73 57.34
N MET A 695 -3.16 -18.57 56.13
CA MET A 695 -2.92 -19.47 55.01
C MET A 695 -1.43 -19.47 54.60
N PHE A 696 -0.79 -18.30 54.62
CA PHE A 696 0.65 -18.18 54.39
C PHE A 696 1.44 -18.98 55.42
N GLN A 697 1.16 -18.81 56.72
CA GLN A 697 1.85 -19.55 57.79
C GLN A 697 1.72 -21.08 57.60
N LEU A 698 0.51 -21.57 57.35
CA LEU A 698 0.27 -23.01 57.12
C LEU A 698 1.05 -23.55 55.90
N LEU A 699 1.09 -22.79 54.80
CA LEU A 699 1.80 -23.19 53.57
C LEU A 699 3.31 -23.06 53.71
N GLN A 700 3.78 -22.12 54.52
CA GLN A 700 5.19 -21.97 54.87
C GLN A 700 5.66 -23.16 55.70
N GLU A 701 4.88 -23.62 56.66
CA GLU A 701 5.21 -24.80 57.48
C GLU A 701 5.16 -26.12 56.69
N THR A 702 4.21 -26.26 55.77
CA THR A 702 3.97 -27.53 55.05
C THR A 702 4.81 -27.68 53.78
N VAL A 703 4.95 -26.62 52.98
CA VAL A 703 5.58 -26.67 51.64
C VAL A 703 6.67 -25.59 51.49
N HIS A 704 7.02 -24.87 52.55
CA HIS A 704 8.11 -23.87 52.55
C HIS A 704 7.91 -22.75 51.51
N ILE A 705 6.65 -22.33 51.30
CA ILE A 705 6.33 -21.22 50.40
C ILE A 705 6.87 -19.89 50.98
N THR A 706 7.49 -19.07 50.14
CA THR A 706 7.94 -17.73 50.53
C THR A 706 6.82 -16.69 50.43
N GLY A 707 6.91 -15.61 51.20
CA GLY A 707 5.92 -14.52 51.16
C GLY A 707 5.73 -13.91 49.76
N GLN A 708 6.80 -13.84 48.97
CA GLN A 708 6.75 -13.37 47.57
C GLN A 708 5.92 -14.28 46.67
N ILE A 709 6.07 -15.60 46.81
CA ILE A 709 5.26 -16.58 46.06
C ILE A 709 3.80 -16.50 46.50
N MET A 710 3.56 -16.37 47.80
CA MET A 710 2.21 -16.20 48.34
C MET A 710 1.53 -14.94 47.79
N LEU A 711 2.25 -13.81 47.71
CA LEU A 711 1.76 -12.59 47.07
C LEU A 711 1.34 -12.83 45.61
N ILE A 712 2.20 -13.50 44.83
CA ILE A 712 1.89 -13.83 43.43
C ILE A 712 0.60 -14.67 43.36
N LEU A 713 0.44 -15.68 44.21
CA LEU A 713 -0.74 -16.55 44.24
C LEU A 713 -2.01 -15.77 44.61
N ILE A 714 -1.95 -14.90 45.61
CA ILE A 714 -3.11 -14.07 46.04
C ILE A 714 -3.50 -13.11 44.90
N TYR A 715 -2.54 -12.40 44.31
CA TYR A 715 -2.85 -11.47 43.22
C TYR A 715 -3.39 -12.19 41.98
N VAL A 716 -2.79 -13.33 41.60
CA VAL A 716 -3.28 -14.14 40.47
C VAL A 716 -4.69 -14.65 40.75
N GLY A 717 -4.92 -15.29 41.89
CA GLY A 717 -6.22 -15.84 42.25
C GLY A 717 -7.31 -14.77 42.35
N GLY A 718 -7.00 -13.64 43.01
CA GLY A 718 -7.96 -12.57 43.28
C GLY A 718 -8.40 -11.78 42.04
N GLY A 719 -7.54 -11.64 41.03
CA GLY A 719 -7.87 -10.88 39.82
C GLY A 719 -8.47 -11.68 38.67
N ILE A 720 -8.38 -13.02 38.69
CA ILE A 720 -8.87 -13.87 37.58
C ILE A 720 -10.36 -13.63 37.29
N PRO A 721 -11.28 -13.61 38.28
CA PRO A 721 -12.71 -13.53 38.00
C PRO A 721 -13.12 -12.26 37.25
N GLY A 722 -12.66 -11.11 37.74
CA GLY A 722 -12.89 -9.80 37.13
C GLY A 722 -12.36 -9.75 35.70
N ASN A 723 -11.11 -10.16 35.51
CA ASN A 723 -10.47 -10.13 34.18
C ASN A 723 -11.09 -11.13 33.20
N VAL A 724 -11.54 -12.30 33.67
CA VAL A 724 -12.28 -13.29 32.85
C VAL A 724 -13.58 -12.72 32.35
N PHE A 725 -14.33 -11.99 33.18
CA PHE A 725 -15.59 -11.41 32.77
C PHE A 725 -15.42 -10.34 31.70
N VAL A 726 -14.44 -9.45 31.87
CA VAL A 726 -14.18 -8.41 30.86
C VAL A 726 -13.65 -9.03 29.57
N LEU A 727 -12.73 -9.99 29.65
CA LEU A 727 -12.24 -10.70 28.46
C LEU A 727 -13.37 -11.46 27.75
N LYS A 728 -14.23 -12.16 28.50
CA LYS A 728 -15.39 -12.87 27.94
C LYS A 728 -16.29 -11.88 27.20
N GLY A 729 -16.62 -10.73 27.80
CA GLY A 729 -17.42 -9.69 27.15
C GLY A 729 -16.80 -9.21 25.84
N TYR A 730 -15.47 -9.08 25.79
CA TYR A 730 -14.76 -8.76 24.56
C TYR A 730 -14.82 -9.90 23.51
N LEU A 731 -14.54 -11.14 23.92
CA LEU A 731 -14.54 -12.31 23.04
C LEU A 731 -15.93 -12.63 22.48
N ASP A 732 -16.99 -12.33 23.22
CA ASP A 732 -18.38 -12.51 22.76
C ASP A 732 -18.74 -11.57 21.60
N ASN A 733 -18.02 -10.45 21.43
CA ASN A 733 -18.18 -9.56 20.28
C ASN A 733 -17.40 -10.02 19.03
N ILE A 734 -16.50 -10.98 19.18
CA ILE A 734 -15.81 -11.61 18.04
C ILE A 734 -16.73 -12.68 17.47
N SER A 735 -17.11 -12.57 16.19
CA SER A 735 -18.00 -13.55 15.55
C SER A 735 -17.46 -14.97 15.67
N THR A 736 -18.36 -15.90 15.97
CA THR A 736 -18.09 -17.33 16.02
C THR A 736 -17.87 -17.93 14.63
N ASP A 737 -18.23 -17.24 13.55
CA ASP A 737 -18.02 -17.70 12.17
C ASP A 737 -16.53 -17.92 11.85
N ILE A 738 -15.64 -17.14 12.48
CA ILE A 738 -14.19 -17.32 12.33
C ILE A 738 -13.75 -18.65 12.93
N ASP A 739 -14.30 -19.02 14.09
CA ASP A 739 -14.03 -20.28 14.76
C ASP A 739 -14.53 -21.46 13.90
N ASP A 740 -15.70 -21.32 13.27
CA ASP A 740 -16.29 -22.38 12.45
C ASP A 740 -15.58 -22.54 11.10
N ALA A 741 -15.18 -21.44 10.46
CA ALA A 741 -14.31 -21.46 9.28
C ALA A 741 -12.98 -22.19 9.58
N ALA A 742 -12.35 -21.87 10.70
CA ALA A 742 -11.09 -22.51 11.10
C ALA A 742 -11.25 -24.01 11.37
N LYS A 743 -12.38 -24.45 11.93
CA LYS A 743 -12.69 -25.88 12.12
C LYS A 743 -12.90 -26.58 10.78
N ILE A 744 -13.53 -25.92 9.80
CA ILE A 744 -13.68 -26.44 8.43
C ILE A 744 -12.31 -26.63 7.78
N ASP A 745 -11.35 -25.72 8.03
CA ASP A 745 -9.95 -25.83 7.59
C ASP A 745 -9.14 -26.88 8.38
N GLY A 746 -9.78 -27.64 9.28
CA GLY A 746 -9.16 -28.71 10.06
C GLY A 746 -8.39 -28.25 11.31
N CYS A 747 -8.54 -27.00 11.76
CA CYS A 747 -7.87 -26.54 12.98
C CYS A 747 -8.47 -27.20 14.23
N SER A 748 -7.61 -27.69 15.12
CA SER A 748 -8.01 -28.14 16.45
C SER A 748 -8.44 -26.95 17.32
N ILE A 749 -9.21 -27.20 18.39
CA ILE A 749 -9.68 -26.16 19.31
C ILE A 749 -8.51 -25.36 19.92
N TRP A 750 -7.39 -26.03 20.22
CA TRP A 750 -6.19 -25.37 20.72
C TRP A 750 -5.52 -24.50 19.65
N GLN A 751 -5.54 -24.93 18.39
CA GLN A 751 -5.05 -24.13 17.27
C GLN A 751 -5.95 -22.91 17.02
N VAL A 752 -7.28 -23.06 17.11
CA VAL A 752 -8.23 -21.94 17.02
C VAL A 752 -7.96 -20.93 18.14
N PHE A 753 -7.78 -21.39 19.38
CA PHE A 753 -7.43 -20.53 20.50
C PHE A 753 -6.11 -19.77 20.25
N THR A 754 -5.02 -20.47 19.94
CA THR A 754 -3.68 -19.87 19.88
C THR A 754 -3.41 -19.07 18.60
N LYS A 755 -3.89 -19.52 17.44
CA LYS A 755 -3.60 -18.89 16.14
C LYS A 755 -4.61 -17.83 15.73
N ILE A 756 -5.83 -17.87 16.27
CA ILE A 756 -6.92 -16.99 15.83
C ILE A 756 -7.40 -16.13 17.00
N ILE A 757 -7.92 -16.76 18.05
CA ILE A 757 -8.62 -16.02 19.11
C ILE A 757 -7.65 -15.20 19.97
N PHE A 758 -6.51 -15.77 20.37
CA PHE A 758 -5.52 -15.08 21.18
C PHE A 758 -4.94 -13.84 20.46
N PRO A 759 -4.57 -13.89 19.16
CA PRO A 759 -4.20 -12.70 18.39
C PRO A 759 -5.32 -11.64 18.28
N LEU A 760 -6.57 -12.05 18.08
CA LEU A 760 -7.71 -11.13 17.98
C LEU A 760 -8.07 -10.50 19.34
N ALA A 761 -7.77 -11.20 20.43
CA ALA A 761 -7.97 -10.74 21.81
C ALA A 761 -6.83 -9.84 22.32
N LYS A 762 -5.74 -9.66 21.57
CA LYS A 762 -4.57 -8.84 21.97
C LYS A 762 -4.94 -7.45 22.53
N PRO A 763 -5.91 -6.69 21.99
CA PRO A 763 -6.26 -5.38 22.55
C PRO A 763 -6.72 -5.50 24.01
N MET A 764 -7.65 -6.40 24.28
CA MET A 764 -8.17 -6.62 25.63
C MET A 764 -7.17 -7.31 26.55
N LEU A 765 -6.40 -8.28 26.05
CA LEU A 765 -5.33 -8.92 26.80
C LEU A 765 -4.22 -7.93 27.20
N SER A 766 -3.97 -6.90 26.38
CA SER A 766 -3.02 -5.83 26.71
C SER A 766 -3.54 -4.94 27.84
N VAL A 767 -4.84 -4.64 27.87
CA VAL A 767 -5.48 -3.93 29.00
C VAL A 767 -5.38 -4.75 30.28
N ILE A 768 -5.69 -6.05 30.21
CA ILE A 768 -5.57 -6.96 31.35
C ILE A 768 -4.12 -7.02 31.83
N ALA A 769 -3.15 -7.16 30.92
CA ALA A 769 -1.73 -7.18 31.28
C ALA A 769 -1.31 -5.91 32.04
N LEU A 770 -1.75 -4.73 31.58
CA LEU A 770 -1.47 -3.47 32.26
C LEU A 770 -2.07 -3.43 33.66
N TRP A 771 -3.33 -3.81 33.83
CA TRP A 771 -3.99 -3.84 35.14
C TRP A 771 -3.33 -4.85 36.09
N SER A 772 -3.02 -6.05 35.59
CA SER A 772 -2.36 -7.12 36.34
C SER A 772 -0.94 -6.77 36.75
N PHE A 773 -0.26 -5.90 36.02
CA PHE A 773 1.05 -5.37 36.40
C PHE A 773 0.92 -4.24 37.43
N ILE A 774 0.05 -3.25 37.19
CA ILE A 774 -0.09 -2.06 38.04
C ILE A 774 -0.55 -2.41 39.45
N GLY A 775 -1.47 -3.37 39.60
CA GLY A 775 -2.03 -3.75 40.91
C GLY A 775 -0.96 -4.14 41.95
N PRO A 776 -0.20 -5.23 41.74
CA PRO A 776 0.88 -5.63 42.64
C PRO A 776 2.00 -4.58 42.77
N PHE A 777 2.21 -3.77 41.72
CA PHE A 777 3.26 -2.75 41.71
C PHE A 777 2.97 -1.58 42.65
N GLY A 778 1.68 -1.28 42.89
CA GLY A 778 1.24 -0.20 43.78
C GLY A 778 0.72 -0.64 45.15
N ASP A 779 0.66 -1.94 45.44
CA ASP A 779 0.12 -2.44 46.71
C ASP A 779 1.11 -2.31 47.87
N VAL A 780 0.62 -1.75 48.96
CA VAL A 780 1.39 -1.48 50.19
C VAL A 780 1.04 -2.48 51.29
N LEU A 781 -0.25 -2.83 51.41
CA LEU A 781 -0.78 -3.46 52.62
C LEU A 781 -0.48 -4.96 52.66
N LEU A 782 -0.72 -5.67 51.57
CA LEU A 782 -0.51 -7.11 51.51
C LEU A 782 0.99 -7.48 51.60
N PRO A 783 1.91 -6.77 50.91
CA PRO A 783 3.33 -7.05 51.08
C PRO A 783 3.86 -6.69 52.47
N GLN A 784 3.33 -5.61 53.09
CA GLN A 784 3.68 -5.27 54.48
C GLN A 784 3.26 -6.34 55.49
N LEU A 785 2.21 -7.11 55.19
CA LEU A 785 1.71 -8.19 56.03
C LEU A 785 2.49 -9.50 55.85
N LEU A 786 3.00 -9.78 54.63
CA LEU A 786 3.58 -11.09 54.27
C LEU A 786 5.11 -11.08 54.16
N LEU A 787 5.75 -9.91 54.16
CA LEU A 787 7.19 -9.75 53.98
C LEU A 787 7.81 -9.12 55.23
N ASP A 788 8.47 -9.94 56.05
CA ASP A 788 9.04 -9.50 57.31
C ASP A 788 10.37 -8.74 57.13
N ASN A 789 11.24 -9.23 56.25
CA ASN A 789 12.54 -8.63 56.01
C ASN A 789 12.42 -7.35 55.18
N GLN A 790 13.02 -6.27 55.67
CA GLN A 790 13.02 -4.98 54.98
C GLN A 790 13.59 -5.06 53.56
N ARG A 791 14.58 -5.93 53.30
CA ARG A 791 15.16 -6.13 51.97
C ARG A 791 14.19 -6.78 50.98
N ASP A 792 13.26 -7.60 51.48
CA ASP A 792 12.34 -8.38 50.65
C ASP A 792 11.07 -7.62 50.30
N TRP A 793 10.83 -6.46 50.92
CA TRP A 793 9.68 -5.59 50.67
C TRP A 793 9.52 -5.23 49.19
N THR A 794 8.28 -4.95 48.80
CA THR A 794 7.96 -4.32 47.53
C THR A 794 8.29 -2.84 47.58
N MET A 795 8.51 -2.24 46.42
CA MET A 795 8.79 -0.82 46.27
C MET A 795 7.71 0.05 46.93
N ALA A 796 6.42 -0.26 46.77
CA ALA A 796 5.35 0.55 47.35
C ALA A 796 5.40 0.54 48.88
N THR A 797 5.59 -0.63 49.50
CA THR A 797 5.78 -0.77 50.96
C THR A 797 7.05 -0.07 51.44
N GLY A 798 8.16 -0.24 50.72
CA GLY A 798 9.43 0.42 51.02
C GLY A 798 9.36 1.94 50.97
N LEU A 799 8.74 2.51 49.92
CA LEU A 799 8.51 3.95 49.82
C LEU A 799 7.55 4.43 50.92
N ASN A 800 6.48 3.70 51.23
CA ASN A 800 5.57 4.06 52.32
C ASN A 800 6.29 4.13 53.68
N SER A 801 7.32 3.29 53.90
CA SER A 801 8.11 3.34 55.13
C SER A 801 8.89 4.66 55.31
N LEU A 802 9.22 5.36 54.21
CA LEU A 802 9.92 6.65 54.24
C LEU A 802 9.05 7.79 54.80
N LEU A 803 7.74 7.63 54.76
CA LEU A 803 6.78 8.62 55.28
C LEU A 803 6.33 8.32 56.71
N ASN A 804 6.36 7.04 57.11
CA ASN A 804 5.82 6.56 58.38
C ASN A 804 6.87 6.24 59.43
N ARG A 805 8.16 6.47 59.15
CA ARG A 805 9.25 6.27 60.12
C ARG A 805 9.26 7.41 61.15
N SER A 806 9.18 7.05 62.43
CA SER A 806 9.24 8.01 63.53
C SER A 806 10.58 8.75 63.56
N GLY A 807 10.55 10.09 63.41
CA GLY A 807 11.71 10.98 63.57
C GLY A 807 12.28 11.57 62.29
N GLU A 808 12.13 10.93 61.13
CA GLU A 808 12.72 11.40 59.85
C GLU A 808 11.80 11.10 58.65
N ILE A 809 10.92 12.04 58.30
CA ILE A 809 10.06 11.91 57.11
C ILE A 809 10.87 12.27 55.87
N ALA A 810 11.15 11.29 55.00
CA ALA A 810 11.96 11.48 53.78
C ALA A 810 11.11 11.79 52.54
N GLN A 811 10.46 12.96 52.52
CA GLN A 811 9.53 13.36 51.45
C GLN A 811 10.21 13.50 50.08
N GLY A 812 11.41 14.09 50.01
CA GLY A 812 12.16 14.22 48.75
C GLY A 812 12.58 12.86 48.17
N ALA A 813 13.02 11.93 49.02
CA ALA A 813 13.36 10.56 48.61
C ALA A 813 12.12 9.76 48.16
N PHE A 814 10.97 9.95 48.83
CA PHE A 814 9.68 9.38 48.39
C PHE A 814 9.26 9.89 47.01
N ALA A 815 9.40 11.19 46.76
CA ALA A 815 9.12 11.80 45.47
C ALA A 815 10.07 11.27 44.37
N ALA A 816 11.38 11.20 44.67
CA ALA A 816 12.37 10.61 43.76
C ALA A 816 12.06 9.15 43.42
N GLY A 817 11.70 8.35 44.43
CA GLY A 817 11.25 6.98 44.25
C GLY A 817 10.03 6.90 43.35
N SER A 818 9.01 7.72 43.60
CA SER A 818 7.76 7.78 42.83
C SER A 818 7.97 8.10 41.34
N LEU A 819 8.98 8.90 40.99
CA LEU A 819 9.37 9.11 39.58
C LEU A 819 9.95 7.85 38.95
N LEU A 820 10.79 7.12 39.69
CA LEU A 820 11.39 5.86 39.21
C LEU A 820 10.35 4.76 39.06
N VAL A 821 9.29 4.75 39.87
CA VAL A 821 8.11 3.87 39.71
C VAL A 821 7.40 4.09 38.39
N ALA A 822 7.27 5.33 37.94
CA ALA A 822 6.53 5.66 36.72
C ALA A 822 7.22 5.10 35.46
N VAL A 823 8.54 4.91 35.48
CA VAL A 823 9.33 4.42 34.35
C VAL A 823 8.91 3.03 33.85
N PRO A 824 8.91 1.96 34.68
CA PRO A 824 8.51 0.63 34.22
C PRO A 824 7.04 0.56 33.79
N ILE A 825 6.13 1.24 34.50
CA ILE A 825 4.71 1.28 34.12
C ILE A 825 4.52 1.96 32.75
N SER A 826 5.16 3.11 32.55
CA SER A 826 5.07 3.86 31.29
C SER A 826 5.72 3.08 30.14
N THR A 827 6.84 2.39 30.41
CA THR A 827 7.51 1.54 29.42
C THR A 827 6.59 0.41 28.97
N LEU A 828 5.97 -0.30 29.93
CA LEU A 828 5.02 -1.36 29.61
C LEU A 828 3.80 -0.83 28.84
N PHE A 829 3.26 0.32 29.24
CA PHE A 829 2.17 0.98 28.50
C PHE A 829 2.55 1.30 27.07
N ILE A 830 3.72 1.91 26.84
CA ILE A 830 4.21 2.26 25.50
C ILE A 830 4.43 1.00 24.64
N MET A 831 4.89 -0.10 25.23
CA MET A 831 5.04 -1.38 24.52
C MET A 831 3.69 -2.00 24.12
N LEU A 832 2.65 -1.81 24.94
CA LEU A 832 1.34 -2.43 24.75
C LEU A 832 0.32 -1.55 24.01
N GLN A 833 0.49 -0.22 23.98
CA GLN A 833 -0.48 0.73 23.42
C GLN A 833 -0.83 0.43 21.95
N GLY A 834 0.14 -0.04 21.16
CA GLY A 834 -0.07 -0.36 19.75
C GLY A 834 -1.10 -1.48 19.53
N ASN A 835 -1.29 -2.35 20.51
CA ASN A 835 -2.34 -3.38 20.48
C ASN A 835 -3.72 -2.80 20.83
N ILE A 836 -3.78 -1.72 21.61
CA ILE A 836 -5.04 -1.11 22.10
C ILE A 836 -5.66 -0.21 21.02
N THR A 837 -4.83 0.49 20.24
CA THR A 837 -5.28 1.46 19.23
C THR A 837 -5.61 0.85 17.86
N GLY A 838 -5.28 -0.43 17.63
CA GLY A 838 -5.55 -1.13 16.38
C GLY A 838 -6.91 -1.83 16.41
N GLY A 839 -7.92 -1.24 15.76
CA GLY A 839 -9.22 -1.89 15.56
C GLY A 839 -9.11 -3.14 14.69
N LEU A 840 -8.88 -4.30 15.31
CA LEU A 840 -8.69 -5.60 14.64
C LEU A 840 -10.00 -6.29 14.23
N SER A 841 -11.17 -5.67 14.44
CA SER A 841 -12.48 -6.28 14.16
C SER A 841 -12.99 -6.04 12.72
N GLY A 842 -12.11 -5.90 11.73
CA GLY A 842 -12.48 -5.69 10.33
C GLY A 842 -12.83 -6.97 9.54
N GLY A 843 -12.54 -8.15 10.10
CA GLY A 843 -12.58 -9.43 9.38
C GLY A 843 -13.97 -10.05 9.21
N VAL A 844 -14.97 -9.63 9.99
CA VAL A 844 -16.32 -10.22 9.96
C VAL A 844 -17.29 -9.16 9.50
N LYS A 845 -18.11 -9.49 8.49
CA LYS A 845 -19.31 -8.72 8.17
C LYS A 845 -20.25 -8.81 9.38
N GLY A 846 -20.42 -7.71 10.10
CA GLY A 846 -21.56 -7.45 10.98
C GLY A 846 -22.49 -6.47 10.31
#